data_AF-A0AAD9YX56-F1
#
_entry.id   AF-A0AAD9YX56-F1
#
_cell.length_a   1.000
_cell.length_b   1.000
_cell.length_c   1.000
_cell.angle_alpha   90.00
_cell.angle_beta   90.00
_cell.angle_gamma   90.00
#
_symmetry.space_group_name_H-M   'P 1'
#
loop_
_entity.id
_entity.type
_entity.pdbx_description
1 polymer ?
#
loop_
_entity_poly.entity_id
_entity_poly.type
_entity_poly.pdbx_seq_one_letter_code
_entity_poly.pdbx_strand_id
1 'polypeptide(L)'
;MKVLDIPEIDELLDAESTESFPYNKTFDEAIQDPFCLLHTSGSTGLPKPVSWSHGLIGTMDAVRLLPPTEGDDGLAPWTSLWKEGDRIYSSFPMSHGAGIIMNILLPSLFGLHCILGPAGVLPNMNLVESLADHGRIDIWSMVPSLVDELGETPDVLVKFKSSKFICASGGPVSPISAGKVNDVVRVLNLTGTTEGLFIGNLVVEREDWLWFAFHPFSGFEFKEVEPGIYEHWVHRNKHWPLFQGIFHTFPAEQAINFKDLYFKHPTKPNLWAFKGRSDDIVVLSNGYKISPLDTEAFVTTHPAIDGCLIIGTGKPQAGLLIELKDPSSRDNELFDSIWSTVEKANTLSLHKNQLQRDYITFAEPDKPFVRTDKGTVKRRATLALFADYIERFYSSRGEDSDAVTVDTSSVESIMGSIRHILGSLLPAIHEASPDTDLFSLGLDSLLVFRAVKTIRAAMGLQDQLAPRHLYANPTLAKFSAALARLAAEARKTNGTASDDLVNDDLAKMKRMIDKHKARLSFKLNPFDYVNPNHYMGLNFFFALRKGINFEQAFANLQEGLRRTMQLIPALDGKMMVCSEQEIGYKKGDLRLTIPLLPSSASSSSDGTDSSTRLRQLVYKDLSHVLPPFKELRDAGFVPSAFKDELVLGGDPFPPLPADILIAQANFVEGGCILATNFHHCCLDGIGVMVALKVWAESCRYVQGDMSATCSWLDPESFNHSLPEILYEQEGYARPAHEVDPGVWGFLPFLPPEEPLENHGNGTFKTEKSRLPKEKALPPAPVFPRKFAWPPPPAQDGLSTSMFLIPPENVQKLKQKVIADPEAKGAITSISDIVQAFFWRSAIKARYRVAKELRGEIFGPDEISVLELPVDGRPYFSSLLPSSYMGSMLILNRPNMPVETLCSPETSIGRIAYLLREAAARITPSLVHDAFTLLQSLPDYSRFTNACMGLAGMHAMISNLMLFQTSEISFGDEFFADGGSPEAMRPQVERVDNRFRFLVIYPMKNDGGVELVLGTLPEELEMLKTDEEFTKYAKLMDSC
;
A
#
# COMPACT_ATOMS: atom_id res chain seq x y z
N MET A 1 6.41 -37.04 2.80
CA MET A 1 5.17 -37.21 2.00
C MET A 1 4.62 -38.60 2.29
N LYS A 2 3.37 -38.72 2.72
CA LYS A 2 2.71 -40.01 2.95
C LYS A 2 1.85 -40.30 1.72
N VAL A 3 2.12 -41.40 1.03
CA VAL A 3 1.36 -41.83 -0.16
C VAL A 3 0.26 -42.77 0.31
N LEU A 4 -0.97 -42.59 -0.19
CA LEU A 4 -2.13 -43.44 0.09
C LEU A 4 -2.63 -43.99 -1.25
N ASP A 5 -2.80 -45.30 -1.35
CA ASP A 5 -3.48 -45.94 -2.48
C ASP A 5 -4.99 -45.87 -2.27
N ILE A 6 -5.71 -45.44 -3.31
CA ILE A 6 -7.18 -45.40 -3.33
C ILE A 6 -7.66 -46.64 -4.10
N PRO A 7 -8.59 -47.44 -3.55
CA PRO A 7 -9.16 -48.62 -4.22
C PRO A 7 -9.81 -48.25 -5.56
N GLU A 8 -9.79 -49.17 -6.52
CA GLU A 8 -10.53 -49.00 -7.78
C GLU A 8 -12.04 -49.06 -7.56
N ILE A 9 -12.83 -48.49 -8.46
CA ILE A 9 -14.30 -48.46 -8.32
C ILE A 9 -14.89 -49.87 -8.26
N ASP A 10 -14.32 -50.81 -9.02
CA ASP A 10 -14.76 -52.21 -9.04
C ASP A 10 -14.50 -52.90 -7.70
N GLU A 11 -13.43 -52.52 -6.99
CA GLU A 11 -13.13 -52.98 -5.63
C GLU A 11 -14.10 -52.36 -4.61
N LEU A 12 -14.43 -51.07 -4.74
CA LEU A 12 -15.39 -50.40 -3.87
C LEU A 12 -16.83 -50.89 -4.07
N LEU A 13 -17.16 -51.42 -5.25
CA LEU A 13 -18.48 -51.96 -5.59
C LEU A 13 -18.58 -53.47 -5.39
N ASP A 14 -17.49 -54.16 -5.03
CA ASP A 14 -17.50 -55.59 -4.73
C ASP A 14 -18.15 -55.87 -3.37
N ALA A 15 -19.45 -56.15 -3.42
CA ALA A 15 -20.24 -56.48 -2.25
C ALA A 15 -19.93 -57.86 -1.67
N GLU A 16 -19.26 -58.77 -2.41
CA GLU A 16 -19.00 -60.14 -1.93
C GLU A 16 -17.84 -60.19 -0.92
N SER A 17 -16.88 -59.27 -1.01
CA SER A 17 -15.70 -59.21 -0.13
C SER A 17 -15.82 -58.23 1.03
N THR A 18 -16.92 -57.45 1.11
CA THR A 18 -17.11 -56.39 2.11
C THR A 18 -17.82 -56.91 3.37
N GLU A 19 -17.24 -56.67 4.55
CA GLU A 19 -17.89 -56.99 5.84
C GLU A 19 -19.18 -56.16 6.03
N SER A 20 -20.25 -56.81 6.50
CA SER A 20 -21.52 -56.13 6.79
C SER A 20 -21.32 -55.01 7.84
N PHE A 21 -21.66 -53.78 7.48
CA PHE A 21 -21.65 -52.61 8.37
C PHE A 21 -23.08 -52.21 8.77
N PRO A 22 -23.68 -52.80 9.82
CA PRO A 22 -25.02 -52.44 10.27
C PRO A 22 -24.99 -51.04 10.93
N TYR A 23 -25.60 -50.06 10.27
CA TYR A 23 -25.71 -48.71 10.82
C TYR A 23 -26.85 -48.63 11.85
N ASN A 24 -26.54 -48.97 13.11
CA ASN A 24 -27.51 -49.03 14.22
C ASN A 24 -27.50 -47.78 15.13
N LYS A 25 -26.71 -46.75 14.80
CA LYS A 25 -26.61 -45.53 15.60
C LYS A 25 -27.91 -44.73 15.51
N THR A 26 -28.36 -44.18 16.64
CA THR A 26 -29.39 -43.14 16.69
C THR A 26 -28.84 -41.82 16.13
N PHE A 27 -29.73 -40.88 15.78
CA PHE A 27 -29.30 -39.56 15.28
C PHE A 27 -28.41 -38.82 16.29
N ASP A 28 -28.75 -38.86 17.58
CA ASP A 28 -27.98 -38.20 18.64
C ASP A 28 -26.57 -38.80 18.78
N GLU A 29 -26.43 -40.11 18.60
CA GLU A 29 -25.12 -40.80 18.62
C GLU A 29 -24.30 -40.51 17.35
N ALA A 30 -24.97 -40.31 16.22
CA ALA A 30 -24.35 -40.08 14.92
C ALA A 30 -24.11 -38.60 14.59
N ILE A 31 -24.63 -37.66 15.40
CA ILE A 31 -24.72 -36.24 15.02
C ILE A 31 -23.37 -35.61 14.62
N GLN A 32 -22.26 -36.07 15.21
CA GLN A 32 -20.90 -35.60 14.87
C GLN A 32 -20.14 -36.53 13.91
N ASP A 33 -20.71 -37.69 13.55
CA ASP A 33 -20.08 -38.60 12.59
C ASP A 33 -20.03 -37.94 11.21
N PRO A 34 -18.95 -38.14 10.45
CA PRO A 34 -18.86 -37.67 9.07
C PRO A 34 -19.82 -38.47 8.18
N PHE A 35 -20.70 -37.75 7.47
CA PHE A 35 -21.58 -38.28 6.42
C PHE A 35 -20.84 -38.34 5.08
N CYS A 36 -20.22 -37.24 4.65
CA CYS A 36 -19.38 -37.22 3.45
C CYS A 36 -18.31 -36.12 3.52
N LEU A 37 -17.25 -36.28 2.72
CA LEU A 37 -16.24 -35.26 2.49
C LEU A 37 -16.46 -34.66 1.11
N LEU A 38 -16.75 -33.36 1.05
CA LEU A 38 -16.84 -32.62 -0.19
C LEU A 38 -15.68 -31.65 -0.30
N HIS A 39 -15.30 -31.29 -1.52
CA HIS A 39 -14.31 -30.24 -1.73
C HIS A 39 -15.01 -28.93 -2.05
N THR A 40 -14.52 -27.82 -1.50
CA THR A 40 -14.97 -26.50 -1.95
C THR A 40 -14.64 -26.33 -3.43
N SER A 41 -15.46 -25.56 -4.15
CA SER A 41 -15.37 -25.39 -5.61
C SER A 41 -14.05 -24.77 -6.10
N GLY A 42 -13.17 -24.34 -5.18
CA GLY A 42 -11.85 -23.79 -5.47
C GLY A 42 -11.87 -22.37 -6.04
N SER A 43 -12.97 -21.62 -5.85
CA SER A 43 -13.09 -20.25 -6.37
C SER A 43 -12.13 -19.25 -5.71
N THR A 44 -11.60 -19.55 -4.51
CA THR A 44 -10.69 -18.66 -3.74
C THR A 44 -9.31 -19.29 -3.44
N GLY A 45 -8.95 -20.40 -4.08
CA GLY A 45 -7.67 -21.10 -3.86
C GLY A 45 -7.76 -22.62 -4.13
N LEU A 46 -6.82 -23.40 -3.57
CA LEU A 46 -6.87 -24.86 -3.66
C LEU A 46 -8.18 -25.40 -3.01
N PRO A 47 -8.87 -26.38 -3.63
CA PRO A 47 -10.05 -27.00 -3.05
C PRO A 47 -9.78 -27.50 -1.63
N LYS A 48 -10.58 -27.06 -0.66
CA LYS A 48 -10.44 -27.47 0.74
C LYS A 48 -11.45 -28.59 1.02
N PRO A 49 -11.08 -29.69 1.70
CA PRO A 49 -12.04 -30.68 2.13
C PRO A 49 -12.94 -30.10 3.24
N VAL A 50 -14.25 -30.25 3.09
CA VAL A 50 -15.30 -29.89 4.04
C VAL A 50 -15.99 -31.19 4.46
N SER A 51 -15.93 -31.47 5.76
CA SER A 51 -16.60 -32.62 6.34
C SER A 51 -18.03 -32.27 6.69
N TRP A 52 -18.99 -32.95 6.05
CA TRP A 52 -20.39 -32.84 6.43
C TRP A 52 -20.69 -33.85 7.53
N SER A 53 -21.17 -33.37 8.68
CA SER A 53 -21.65 -34.24 9.76
C SER A 53 -23.12 -34.60 9.56
N HIS A 54 -23.60 -35.66 10.21
CA HIS A 54 -25.04 -35.94 10.24
C HIS A 54 -25.85 -34.79 10.86
N GLY A 55 -25.29 -34.04 11.82
CA GLY A 55 -25.90 -32.85 12.40
C GLY A 55 -26.10 -31.73 11.38
N LEU A 56 -25.09 -31.48 10.53
CA LEU A 56 -25.21 -30.54 9.41
C LEU A 56 -26.32 -30.97 8.45
N ILE A 57 -26.34 -32.24 8.03
CA ILE A 57 -27.38 -32.78 7.15
C ILE A 57 -28.77 -32.69 7.78
N GLY A 58 -28.88 -32.93 9.08
CA GLY A 58 -30.13 -32.82 9.84
C GLY A 58 -30.77 -31.43 9.72
N THR A 59 -29.97 -30.37 9.52
CA THR A 59 -30.51 -29.02 9.32
C THR A 59 -31.34 -28.88 8.04
N MET A 60 -31.06 -29.68 7.00
CA MET A 60 -31.85 -29.68 5.75
C MET A 60 -33.22 -30.31 5.93
N ASP A 61 -33.32 -31.34 6.77
CA ASP A 61 -34.61 -31.93 7.13
C ASP A 61 -35.39 -30.98 8.05
N ALA A 62 -34.70 -30.35 9.01
CA ALA A 62 -35.28 -29.44 9.98
C ALA A 62 -35.93 -28.20 9.35
N VAL A 63 -35.60 -27.82 8.11
CA VAL A 63 -36.26 -26.70 7.40
C VAL A 63 -37.78 -26.83 7.41
N ARG A 64 -38.33 -28.05 7.34
CA ARG A 64 -39.79 -28.29 7.40
C ARG A 64 -40.44 -27.89 8.74
N LEU A 65 -39.62 -27.72 9.78
CA LEU A 65 -40.04 -27.39 11.14
C LEU A 65 -39.94 -25.88 11.43
N LEU A 66 -39.52 -25.06 10.46
CA LEU A 66 -39.47 -23.62 10.63
C LEU A 66 -40.88 -23.06 10.93
N PRO A 67 -41.09 -22.45 12.11
CA PRO A 67 -42.39 -21.91 12.48
C PRO A 67 -42.56 -20.48 11.93
N PRO A 68 -43.80 -20.03 11.65
CA PRO A 68 -44.05 -18.61 11.40
C PRO A 68 -43.52 -17.76 12.56
N THR A 69 -42.73 -16.73 12.25
CA THR A 69 -41.98 -15.92 13.23
C THR A 69 -42.02 -14.45 12.84
N GLU A 70 -42.15 -13.54 13.80
CA GLU A 70 -42.05 -12.09 13.54
C GLU A 70 -40.77 -11.74 12.76
N GLY A 71 -40.93 -11.04 11.63
CA GLY A 71 -39.84 -10.67 10.73
C GLY A 71 -39.68 -11.55 9.48
N ASP A 72 -40.50 -12.60 9.31
CA ASP A 72 -40.54 -13.44 8.10
C ASP A 72 -41.56 -12.99 7.04
N ASP A 73 -42.31 -11.91 7.32
CA ASP A 73 -43.41 -11.38 6.50
C ASP A 73 -44.51 -12.41 6.14
N GLY A 74 -44.64 -13.48 6.93
CA GLY A 74 -45.57 -14.59 6.66
C GLY A 74 -45.14 -15.47 5.49
N LEU A 75 -43.91 -15.34 4.98
CA LEU A 75 -43.39 -16.13 3.87
C LEU A 75 -43.06 -17.55 4.33
N ALA A 76 -43.38 -18.53 3.48
CA ALA A 76 -43.14 -19.93 3.79
C ALA A 76 -41.68 -20.35 3.51
N PRO A 77 -41.14 -21.37 4.19
CA PRO A 77 -39.83 -21.95 3.85
C PRO A 77 -39.78 -22.43 2.39
N TRP A 78 -38.60 -22.35 1.77
CA TRP A 78 -38.40 -22.74 0.36
C TRP A 78 -38.82 -24.19 0.02
N THR A 79 -38.79 -25.10 1.00
CA THR A 79 -39.23 -26.49 0.85
C THR A 79 -40.75 -26.67 0.86
N SER A 80 -41.53 -25.63 1.20
CA SER A 80 -43.01 -25.70 1.25
C SER A 80 -43.67 -26.02 -0.09
N LEU A 81 -42.96 -25.77 -1.20
CA LEU A 81 -43.43 -26.05 -2.56
C LEU A 81 -43.15 -27.49 -3.02
N TRP A 82 -42.44 -28.28 -2.21
CA TRP A 82 -41.98 -29.63 -2.54
C TRP A 82 -42.98 -30.65 -1.99
N LYS A 83 -43.60 -31.45 -2.86
CA LYS A 83 -44.59 -32.45 -2.47
C LYS A 83 -44.06 -33.86 -2.70
N GLU A 84 -44.49 -34.78 -1.83
CA GLU A 84 -44.22 -36.20 -2.00
C GLU A 84 -44.67 -36.69 -3.38
N GLY A 85 -43.82 -37.48 -4.03
CA GLY A 85 -44.02 -38.01 -5.38
C GLY A 85 -43.58 -37.09 -6.52
N ASP A 86 -43.22 -35.83 -6.25
CA ASP A 86 -42.73 -34.89 -7.26
C ASP A 86 -41.45 -35.43 -7.92
N ARG A 87 -41.34 -35.24 -9.23
CA ARG A 87 -40.15 -35.60 -9.99
C ARG A 87 -39.15 -34.45 -10.01
N ILE A 88 -37.94 -34.72 -9.55
CA ILE A 88 -36.84 -33.75 -9.56
C ILE A 88 -35.73 -34.19 -10.50
N TYR A 89 -35.26 -33.26 -11.33
CA TYR A 89 -33.98 -33.38 -12.03
C TYR A 89 -33.03 -32.29 -11.53
N SER A 90 -31.80 -32.67 -11.22
CA SER A 90 -30.75 -31.73 -10.84
C SER A 90 -29.59 -31.79 -11.82
N SER A 91 -29.25 -30.64 -12.40
CA SER A 91 -28.09 -30.52 -13.28
C SER A 91 -26.76 -30.42 -12.50
N PHE A 92 -26.79 -30.45 -11.16
CA PHE A 92 -25.60 -30.31 -10.33
C PHE A 92 -24.88 -31.65 -10.18
N PRO A 93 -23.56 -31.71 -10.42
CA PRO A 93 -22.78 -32.92 -10.21
C PRO A 93 -22.72 -33.30 -8.73
N MET A 94 -22.75 -34.61 -8.44
CA MET A 94 -22.72 -35.13 -7.07
C MET A 94 -21.38 -34.92 -6.35
N SER A 95 -20.34 -34.45 -7.05
CA SER A 95 -19.11 -33.93 -6.43
C SER A 95 -19.33 -32.60 -5.69
N HIS A 96 -20.48 -31.93 -5.89
CA HIS A 96 -20.83 -30.65 -5.25
C HIS A 96 -21.92 -30.83 -4.20
N GLY A 97 -21.92 -29.95 -3.19
CA GLY A 97 -22.94 -29.95 -2.14
C GLY A 97 -24.37 -29.86 -2.70
N ALA A 98 -24.63 -28.95 -3.65
CA ALA A 98 -25.96 -28.85 -4.28
C ALA A 98 -26.35 -30.14 -5.05
N GLY A 99 -25.38 -30.87 -5.62
CA GLY A 99 -25.63 -32.15 -6.27
C GLY A 99 -26.04 -33.22 -5.27
N ILE A 100 -25.33 -33.35 -4.15
CA ILE A 100 -25.70 -34.25 -3.05
C ILE A 100 -27.06 -33.85 -2.45
N ILE A 101 -27.28 -32.56 -2.19
CA ILE A 101 -28.54 -32.07 -1.64
C ILE A 101 -29.71 -32.43 -2.55
N MET A 102 -29.63 -32.09 -3.84
CA MET A 102 -30.78 -32.16 -4.74
C MET A 102 -31.00 -33.55 -5.34
N ASN A 103 -29.95 -34.36 -5.51
CA ASN A 103 -30.08 -35.72 -6.06
C ASN A 103 -30.22 -36.81 -4.99
N ILE A 104 -29.76 -36.57 -3.76
CA ILE A 104 -29.74 -37.60 -2.70
C ILE A 104 -30.57 -37.18 -1.51
N LEU A 105 -30.24 -36.03 -0.88
CA LEU A 105 -30.83 -35.67 0.41
C LEU A 105 -32.31 -35.32 0.27
N LEU A 106 -32.68 -34.36 -0.58
CA LEU A 106 -34.07 -33.93 -0.68
C LEU A 106 -35.01 -34.98 -1.24
N PRO A 107 -34.64 -35.79 -2.26
CA PRO A 107 -35.46 -36.93 -2.65
C PRO A 107 -35.75 -37.88 -1.50
N SER A 108 -34.74 -38.18 -0.68
CA SER A 108 -34.88 -39.06 0.48
C SER A 108 -35.71 -38.43 1.60
N LEU A 109 -35.48 -37.15 1.91
CA LEU A 109 -36.14 -36.44 3.02
C LEU A 109 -37.59 -36.05 2.69
N PHE A 110 -37.92 -35.75 1.43
CA PHE A 110 -39.23 -35.24 1.02
C PHE A 110 -40.03 -36.23 0.15
N GLY A 111 -39.54 -37.46 -0.02
CA GLY A 111 -40.23 -38.50 -0.79
C GLY A 111 -40.37 -38.16 -2.27
N LEU A 112 -39.34 -37.57 -2.88
CA LEU A 112 -39.35 -37.17 -4.28
C LEU A 112 -38.81 -38.30 -5.16
N HIS A 113 -39.19 -38.29 -6.43
CA HIS A 113 -38.62 -39.15 -7.46
C HIS A 113 -37.45 -38.45 -8.14
N CYS A 114 -36.22 -38.83 -7.78
CA CYS A 114 -35.02 -38.32 -8.42
C CYS A 114 -34.84 -38.93 -9.83
N ILE A 115 -34.75 -38.06 -10.83
CA ILE A 115 -34.41 -38.41 -12.20
C ILE A 115 -32.92 -38.10 -12.40
N LEU A 116 -32.11 -39.14 -12.61
CA LEU A 116 -30.69 -38.99 -12.92
C LEU A 116 -30.47 -38.91 -14.43
N GLY A 117 -29.56 -38.04 -14.86
CA GLY A 117 -29.12 -37.99 -16.25
C GLY A 117 -28.36 -39.26 -16.65
N PRO A 118 -28.21 -39.53 -17.95
CA PRO A 118 -27.41 -40.66 -18.43
C PRO A 118 -25.94 -40.54 -17.99
N ALA A 119 -25.32 -41.66 -17.63
CA ALA A 119 -23.92 -41.67 -17.22
C ALA A 119 -22.99 -41.11 -18.32
N GLY A 120 -22.03 -40.27 -17.93
CA GLY A 120 -21.08 -39.64 -18.85
C GLY A 120 -21.67 -38.53 -19.74
N VAL A 121 -22.98 -38.24 -19.65
CA VAL A 121 -23.60 -37.14 -20.39
C VAL A 121 -23.67 -35.90 -19.51
N LEU A 122 -22.94 -34.87 -19.90
CA LEU A 122 -22.97 -33.58 -19.22
C LEU A 122 -24.33 -32.88 -19.42
N PRO A 123 -24.91 -32.27 -18.38
CA PRO A 123 -26.12 -31.46 -18.52
C PRO A 123 -25.92 -30.28 -19.49
N ASN A 124 -26.77 -30.22 -20.52
CA ASN A 124 -26.82 -29.16 -21.53
C ASN A 124 -28.27 -28.99 -22.02
N MET A 125 -28.54 -27.97 -22.85
CA MET A 125 -29.91 -27.69 -23.29
C MET A 125 -30.57 -28.85 -24.07
N ASN A 126 -29.81 -29.64 -24.82
CA ASN A 126 -30.36 -30.81 -25.54
C ASN A 126 -30.84 -31.90 -24.56
N LEU A 127 -30.07 -32.17 -23.51
CA LEU A 127 -30.49 -33.11 -22.46
C LEU A 127 -31.70 -32.55 -21.70
N VAL A 128 -31.67 -31.27 -21.37
CA VAL A 128 -32.76 -30.57 -20.68
C VAL A 128 -34.05 -30.62 -21.51
N GLU A 129 -33.98 -30.36 -22.81
CA GLU A 129 -35.09 -30.47 -23.75
C GLU A 129 -35.65 -31.91 -23.80
N SER A 130 -34.78 -32.91 -23.96
CA SER A 130 -35.17 -34.31 -24.00
C SER A 130 -35.85 -34.76 -22.69
N LEU A 131 -35.32 -34.31 -21.55
CA LEU A 131 -35.92 -34.56 -20.24
C LEU A 131 -37.25 -33.81 -20.06
N ALA A 132 -37.41 -32.63 -20.66
CA ALA A 132 -38.68 -31.93 -20.66
C ALA A 132 -39.74 -32.69 -21.48
N ASP A 133 -39.35 -33.27 -22.62
CA ASP A 133 -40.25 -34.05 -23.48
C ASP A 133 -40.64 -35.41 -22.87
N HIS A 134 -39.74 -36.03 -22.11
CA HIS A 134 -39.90 -37.44 -21.70
C HIS A 134 -39.89 -37.68 -20.19
N GLY A 135 -39.18 -36.84 -19.43
CA GLY A 135 -38.94 -37.04 -18.00
C GLY A 135 -40.09 -36.64 -17.08
N ARG A 136 -41.04 -35.80 -17.57
CA ARG A 136 -42.17 -35.25 -16.78
C ARG A 136 -41.69 -34.64 -15.46
N ILE A 137 -40.70 -33.78 -15.54
CA ILE A 137 -40.04 -33.19 -14.38
C ILE A 137 -40.95 -32.09 -13.78
N ASP A 138 -41.24 -32.19 -12.49
CA ASP A 138 -42.00 -31.20 -11.73
C ASP A 138 -41.08 -30.09 -11.24
N ILE A 139 -39.92 -30.47 -10.72
CA ILE A 139 -38.95 -29.58 -10.08
C ILE A 139 -37.61 -29.68 -10.81
N TRP A 140 -37.11 -28.55 -11.28
CA TRP A 140 -35.80 -28.49 -11.90
C TRP A 140 -34.83 -27.79 -10.96
N SER A 141 -33.76 -28.46 -10.56
CA SER A 141 -32.65 -27.84 -9.85
C SER A 141 -31.55 -27.54 -10.86
N MET A 142 -31.41 -26.28 -11.23
CA MET A 142 -30.51 -25.86 -12.30
C MET A 142 -29.45 -24.90 -11.81
N VAL A 143 -28.30 -25.01 -12.45
CA VAL A 143 -27.24 -24.01 -12.39
C VAL A 143 -27.69 -22.76 -13.15
N PRO A 144 -27.34 -21.53 -12.71
CA PRO A 144 -27.83 -20.30 -13.32
C PRO A 144 -27.60 -20.21 -14.83
N SER A 145 -26.45 -20.69 -15.33
CA SER A 145 -26.14 -20.67 -16.77
C SER A 145 -27.15 -21.46 -17.62
N LEU A 146 -27.65 -22.61 -17.13
CA LEU A 146 -28.69 -23.36 -17.84
C LEU A 146 -30.05 -22.65 -17.77
N VAL A 147 -30.33 -21.91 -16.69
CA VAL A 147 -31.55 -21.10 -16.59
C VAL A 147 -31.49 -19.94 -17.57
N ASP A 148 -30.34 -19.26 -17.68
CA ASP A 148 -30.15 -18.17 -18.62
C ASP A 148 -30.23 -18.67 -20.08
N GLU A 149 -29.58 -19.80 -20.40
CA GLU A 149 -29.67 -20.43 -21.72
C GLU A 149 -31.10 -20.83 -22.08
N LEU A 150 -31.88 -21.33 -21.10
CA LEU A 150 -33.29 -21.66 -21.29
C LEU A 150 -34.11 -20.41 -21.61
N GLY A 151 -33.81 -19.28 -20.96
CA GLY A 151 -34.44 -17.99 -21.23
C GLY A 151 -34.19 -17.46 -22.65
N GLU A 152 -33.09 -17.87 -23.27
CA GLU A 152 -32.75 -17.56 -24.66
C GLU A 152 -33.20 -18.64 -25.67
N THR A 153 -33.89 -19.69 -25.20
CA THR A 153 -34.38 -20.79 -26.04
C THR A 153 -35.90 -20.97 -25.94
N PRO A 154 -36.72 -20.08 -26.55
CA PRO A 154 -38.18 -20.07 -26.37
C PRO A 154 -38.89 -21.40 -26.71
N ASP A 155 -38.39 -22.10 -27.73
CA ASP A 155 -38.95 -23.37 -28.20
C ASP A 155 -38.76 -24.52 -27.19
N VAL A 156 -37.72 -24.43 -26.36
CA VAL A 156 -37.50 -25.36 -25.24
C VAL A 156 -38.21 -24.85 -23.99
N LEU A 157 -38.15 -23.54 -23.71
CA LEU A 157 -38.79 -22.92 -22.54
C LEU A 157 -40.30 -23.19 -22.48
N VAL A 158 -41.00 -23.19 -23.62
CA VAL A 158 -42.44 -23.48 -23.66
C VAL A 158 -42.78 -24.87 -23.10
N LYS A 159 -41.85 -25.83 -23.17
CA LYS A 159 -42.02 -27.20 -22.63
C LYS A 159 -42.04 -27.23 -21.10
N PHE A 160 -41.51 -26.19 -20.44
CA PHE A 160 -41.46 -26.09 -18.99
C PHE A 160 -42.77 -25.62 -18.35
N LYS A 161 -43.77 -25.22 -19.13
CA LYS A 161 -45.07 -24.76 -18.63
C LYS A 161 -45.78 -25.77 -17.71
N SER A 162 -45.52 -27.06 -17.89
CA SER A 162 -46.09 -28.12 -17.05
C SER A 162 -45.32 -28.35 -15.74
N SER A 163 -44.09 -27.85 -15.64
CA SER A 163 -43.28 -27.95 -14.43
C SER A 163 -43.72 -26.92 -13.39
N LYS A 164 -43.49 -27.22 -12.11
CA LYS A 164 -43.91 -26.37 -11.00
C LYS A 164 -43.01 -25.15 -10.85
N PHE A 165 -41.70 -25.37 -10.77
CA PHE A 165 -40.71 -24.32 -10.63
C PHE A 165 -39.31 -24.81 -10.99
N ILE A 166 -38.42 -23.85 -11.23
CA ILE A 166 -36.98 -24.04 -11.35
C ILE A 166 -36.33 -23.45 -10.09
N CYS A 167 -35.57 -24.26 -9.37
CA CYS A 167 -34.67 -23.82 -8.32
C CYS A 167 -33.32 -23.46 -8.93
N ALA A 168 -33.03 -22.16 -9.02
CA ALA A 168 -31.75 -21.62 -9.45
C ALA A 168 -30.87 -21.35 -8.22
N SER A 169 -29.65 -21.90 -8.19
CA SER A 169 -28.76 -21.70 -7.04
C SER A 169 -27.27 -21.87 -7.37
N GLY A 170 -26.39 -21.40 -6.48
CA GLY A 170 -24.94 -21.59 -6.61
C GLY A 170 -24.21 -20.59 -7.49
N GLY A 171 -24.89 -19.51 -7.91
CA GLY A 171 -24.33 -18.35 -8.61
C GLY A 171 -25.41 -17.28 -8.86
N PRO A 172 -25.04 -16.08 -9.33
CA PRO A 172 -26.00 -15.05 -9.72
C PRO A 172 -26.79 -15.50 -10.96
N VAL A 173 -28.04 -15.04 -11.08
CA VAL A 173 -28.94 -15.27 -12.22
C VAL A 173 -29.14 -13.97 -13.00
N SER A 174 -29.29 -14.05 -14.32
CA SER A 174 -29.57 -12.86 -15.14
C SER A 174 -31.01 -12.38 -14.93
N PRO A 175 -31.26 -11.13 -14.52
CA PRO A 175 -32.63 -10.60 -14.39
C PRO A 175 -33.40 -10.61 -15.71
N ILE A 176 -32.69 -10.55 -16.84
CA ILE A 176 -33.30 -10.50 -18.18
C ILE A 176 -33.66 -11.91 -18.64
N SER A 177 -32.69 -12.82 -18.71
CA SER A 177 -32.90 -14.15 -19.28
C SER A 177 -33.72 -15.03 -18.33
N ALA A 178 -33.33 -15.12 -17.05
CA ALA A 178 -34.12 -15.84 -16.07
C ALA A 178 -35.47 -15.14 -15.75
N GLY A 179 -35.60 -13.85 -16.04
CA GLY A 179 -36.90 -13.16 -16.02
C GLY A 179 -37.87 -13.72 -17.06
N LYS A 180 -37.43 -13.91 -18.31
CA LYS A 180 -38.23 -14.58 -19.36
C LYS A 180 -38.63 -16.00 -18.94
N VAL A 181 -37.72 -16.71 -18.27
CA VAL A 181 -38.02 -18.03 -17.71
C VAL A 181 -39.10 -17.92 -16.64
N ASN A 182 -38.93 -17.00 -15.69
CA ASN A 182 -39.87 -16.75 -14.60
C ASN A 182 -41.28 -16.39 -15.09
N ASP A 183 -41.42 -15.78 -16.27
CA ASP A 183 -42.72 -15.51 -16.89
C ASP A 183 -43.44 -16.81 -17.31
N VAL A 184 -42.70 -17.84 -17.71
CA VAL A 184 -43.24 -19.12 -18.20
C VAL A 184 -43.35 -20.16 -17.10
N VAL A 185 -42.31 -20.35 -16.30
CA VAL A 185 -42.22 -21.28 -15.17
C VAL A 185 -41.57 -20.57 -14.00
N ARG A 186 -42.11 -20.71 -12.79
CA ARG A 186 -41.63 -19.96 -11.62
C ARG A 186 -40.15 -20.24 -11.37
N VAL A 187 -39.34 -19.19 -11.21
CA VAL A 187 -37.94 -19.31 -10.77
C VAL A 187 -37.87 -19.02 -9.27
N LEU A 188 -37.28 -19.94 -8.50
CA LEU A 188 -36.92 -19.75 -7.11
C LEU A 188 -35.42 -19.56 -7.04
N ASN A 189 -35.00 -18.34 -6.69
CA ASN A 189 -33.61 -18.01 -6.48
C ASN A 189 -33.23 -18.37 -5.04
N LEU A 190 -32.36 -19.37 -4.86
CA LEU A 190 -31.92 -19.81 -3.52
C LEU A 190 -30.43 -19.58 -3.34
N THR A 191 -30.04 -19.18 -2.13
CA THR A 191 -28.64 -18.99 -1.75
C THR A 191 -28.21 -19.94 -0.63
N GLY A 192 -26.94 -20.35 -0.66
CA GLY A 192 -26.35 -21.25 0.32
C GLY A 192 -24.86 -21.45 0.12
N THR A 193 -24.22 -22.09 1.09
CA THR A 193 -22.77 -22.36 1.09
C THR A 193 -22.51 -23.86 1.23
N THR A 194 -21.32 -24.33 0.84
CA THR A 194 -20.93 -25.74 1.05
C THR A 194 -20.84 -26.06 2.53
N GLU A 195 -20.42 -25.09 3.34
CA GLU A 195 -20.20 -25.20 4.78
C GLU A 195 -21.49 -25.07 5.61
N GLY A 196 -22.55 -24.47 5.05
CA GLY A 196 -23.79 -24.16 5.78
C GLY A 196 -25.08 -24.65 5.14
N LEU A 197 -25.02 -25.22 3.93
CA LEU A 197 -26.17 -25.65 3.13
C LEU A 197 -27.12 -24.47 2.82
N PHE A 198 -28.45 -24.68 2.83
CA PHE A 198 -29.45 -23.63 2.62
C PHE A 198 -30.03 -23.14 3.95
N ILE A 199 -29.58 -21.99 4.42
CA ILE A 199 -29.93 -21.46 5.75
C ILE A 199 -31.14 -20.52 5.66
N GLY A 200 -32.32 -21.07 6.00
CA GLY A 200 -33.57 -20.33 6.17
C GLY A 200 -34.01 -19.47 4.98
N ASN A 201 -33.78 -19.92 3.74
CA ASN A 201 -34.39 -19.28 2.56
C ASN A 201 -35.94 -19.34 2.64
N LEU A 202 -36.60 -18.24 2.28
CA LEU A 202 -38.06 -18.15 2.21
C LEU A 202 -38.54 -17.98 0.76
N VAL A 203 -39.78 -18.40 0.50
CA VAL A 203 -40.46 -18.24 -0.78
C VAL A 203 -41.03 -16.82 -0.86
N VAL A 204 -40.40 -15.95 -1.64
CA VAL A 204 -40.91 -14.61 -1.96
C VAL A 204 -42.09 -14.65 -2.94
N GLU A 205 -42.78 -13.54 -3.17
CA GLU A 205 -43.77 -13.46 -4.25
C GLU A 205 -43.11 -13.61 -5.64
N ARG A 206 -43.88 -14.05 -6.64
CA ARG A 206 -43.32 -14.38 -7.97
C ARG A 206 -42.69 -13.17 -8.66
N GLU A 207 -43.23 -11.98 -8.40
CA GLU A 207 -42.74 -10.71 -8.96
C GLU A 207 -41.40 -10.30 -8.33
N ASP A 208 -41.12 -10.76 -7.10
CA ASP A 208 -39.89 -10.46 -6.36
C ASP A 208 -38.84 -11.57 -6.52
N TRP A 209 -38.97 -12.49 -7.48
CA TRP A 209 -38.14 -13.70 -7.62
C TRP A 209 -36.62 -13.47 -7.59
N LEU A 210 -36.15 -12.25 -7.92
CA LEU A 210 -34.74 -11.87 -7.87
C LEU A 210 -34.24 -11.57 -6.45
N TRP A 211 -35.15 -11.21 -5.54
CA TRP A 211 -34.87 -10.83 -4.16
C TRP A 211 -34.96 -12.04 -3.22
N PHE A 212 -34.09 -12.05 -2.23
CA PHE A 212 -34.04 -13.06 -1.18
C PHE A 212 -34.77 -12.57 0.06
N ALA A 213 -35.47 -13.50 0.71
CA ALA A 213 -35.99 -13.35 2.05
C ALA A 213 -35.45 -14.49 2.92
N PHE A 214 -35.15 -14.17 4.19
CA PHE A 214 -34.55 -15.11 5.12
C PHE A 214 -35.35 -15.21 6.41
N HIS A 215 -35.51 -16.42 6.90
CA HIS A 215 -36.14 -16.68 8.18
C HIS A 215 -35.30 -16.09 9.32
N PRO A 216 -35.90 -15.43 10.33
CA PRO A 216 -35.14 -14.84 11.44
C PRO A 216 -34.21 -15.82 12.18
N PHE A 217 -34.56 -17.11 12.22
CA PHE A 217 -33.71 -18.14 12.83
C PHE A 217 -32.40 -18.40 12.09
N SER A 218 -32.26 -17.93 10.84
CA SER A 218 -30.97 -17.92 10.13
C SER A 218 -29.92 -17.09 10.87
N GLY A 219 -30.32 -16.13 11.72
CA GLY A 219 -29.40 -15.25 12.45
C GLY A 219 -28.60 -14.33 11.54
N PHE A 220 -29.14 -13.99 10.38
CA PHE A 220 -28.48 -13.12 9.42
C PHE A 220 -28.57 -11.64 9.86
N GLU A 221 -27.45 -10.94 9.76
CA GLU A 221 -27.32 -9.50 9.95
C GLU A 221 -26.72 -8.89 8.68
N PHE A 222 -27.34 -7.83 8.17
CA PHE A 222 -26.86 -7.08 7.02
C PHE A 222 -26.34 -5.72 7.49
N LYS A 223 -25.01 -5.59 7.61
CA LYS A 223 -24.35 -4.39 8.15
C LYS A 223 -24.04 -3.39 7.05
N GLU A 224 -24.50 -2.16 7.19
CA GLU A 224 -24.20 -1.11 6.21
C GLU A 224 -22.70 -0.78 6.24
N VAL A 225 -22.02 -0.95 5.11
CA VAL A 225 -20.58 -0.66 4.94
C VAL A 225 -20.33 0.57 4.10
N GLU A 226 -21.27 0.88 3.21
CA GLU A 226 -21.33 2.09 2.39
C GLU A 226 -22.82 2.46 2.25
N PRO A 227 -23.17 3.74 1.98
CA PRO A 227 -24.57 4.13 1.86
C PRO A 227 -25.38 3.24 0.91
N GLY A 228 -26.36 2.50 1.45
CA GLY A 228 -27.22 1.59 0.71
C GLY A 228 -26.62 0.23 0.34
N ILE A 229 -25.42 -0.11 0.85
CA ILE A 229 -24.73 -1.38 0.60
C ILE A 229 -24.46 -2.08 1.92
N TYR A 230 -24.93 -3.34 2.01
CA TYR A 230 -24.90 -4.09 3.26
C TYR A 230 -24.06 -5.36 3.13
N GLU A 231 -23.15 -5.60 4.07
CA GLU A 231 -22.35 -6.82 4.15
C GLU A 231 -23.09 -7.88 5.00
N HIS A 232 -23.09 -9.13 4.51
CA HIS A 232 -23.84 -10.24 5.08
C HIS A 232 -23.04 -11.01 6.14
N TRP A 233 -23.59 -11.02 7.36
CA TRP A 233 -23.08 -11.73 8.52
C TRP A 233 -24.10 -12.77 9.00
N VAL A 234 -23.63 -13.86 9.60
CA VAL A 234 -24.45 -14.81 10.35
C VAL A 234 -23.99 -14.85 11.80
N HIS A 235 -24.93 -14.77 12.72
CA HIS A 235 -24.73 -14.79 14.16
C HIS A 235 -25.38 -16.02 14.77
N ARG A 236 -24.62 -16.76 15.56
CA ARG A 236 -25.11 -17.95 16.25
C ARG A 236 -26.19 -17.55 17.24
N ASN A 237 -27.36 -18.15 17.11
CA ASN A 237 -28.49 -17.89 17.99
C ASN A 237 -28.93 -19.18 18.71
N LYS A 238 -29.91 -19.09 19.61
CA LYS A 238 -30.39 -20.26 20.37
C LYS A 238 -30.97 -21.40 19.50
N HIS A 239 -31.30 -21.11 18.24
CA HIS A 239 -31.88 -22.04 17.27
C HIS A 239 -30.82 -22.71 16.38
N TRP A 240 -29.53 -22.35 16.54
CA TRP A 240 -28.43 -22.86 15.73
C TRP A 240 -28.37 -24.38 15.58
N PRO A 241 -28.66 -25.22 16.61
CA PRO A 241 -28.47 -26.67 16.49
C PRO A 241 -29.32 -27.29 15.38
N LEU A 242 -30.50 -26.72 15.11
CA LEU A 242 -31.44 -27.22 14.11
C LEU A 242 -31.41 -26.42 12.80
N PHE A 243 -31.12 -25.12 12.83
CA PHE A 243 -31.38 -24.25 11.68
C PHE A 243 -30.16 -23.50 11.13
N GLN A 244 -29.00 -23.54 11.79
CA GLN A 244 -27.79 -22.84 11.32
C GLN A 244 -26.66 -23.84 11.05
N GLY A 245 -26.75 -24.53 9.90
CA GLY A 245 -25.78 -25.54 9.47
C GLY A 245 -24.32 -25.09 9.55
N ILE A 246 -24.06 -23.81 9.29
CA ILE A 246 -22.71 -23.23 9.31
C ILE A 246 -21.96 -23.46 10.64
N PHE A 247 -22.66 -23.52 11.78
CA PHE A 247 -22.06 -23.74 13.10
C PHE A 247 -21.91 -25.22 13.47
N HIS A 248 -22.40 -26.16 12.64
CA HIS A 248 -21.97 -27.56 12.71
C HIS A 248 -20.60 -27.74 12.06
N THR A 249 -20.34 -27.03 10.96
CA THR A 249 -19.03 -27.01 10.30
C THR A 249 -18.00 -26.21 11.10
N PHE A 250 -18.43 -25.09 11.71
CA PHE A 250 -17.58 -24.20 12.50
C PHE A 250 -18.10 -24.05 13.94
N PRO A 251 -17.99 -25.10 14.78
CA PRO A 251 -18.62 -25.13 16.10
C PRO A 251 -18.01 -24.18 17.13
N ALA A 252 -16.77 -23.73 16.93
CA ALA A 252 -16.11 -22.75 17.80
C ALA A 252 -16.59 -21.32 17.55
N GLU A 253 -17.11 -21.03 16.35
CA GLU A 253 -17.45 -19.69 15.93
C GLU A 253 -18.80 -19.23 16.50
N GLN A 254 -18.91 -17.94 16.79
CA GLN A 254 -20.15 -17.29 17.24
C GLN A 254 -20.74 -16.36 16.17
N ALA A 255 -19.93 -15.90 15.23
CA ALA A 255 -20.37 -15.13 14.09
C ALA A 255 -19.42 -15.35 12.91
N ILE A 256 -19.95 -15.36 11.69
CA ILE A 256 -19.18 -15.54 10.46
C ILE A 256 -19.61 -14.48 9.45
N ASN A 257 -18.63 -13.84 8.82
CA ASN A 257 -18.85 -12.92 7.71
C ASN A 257 -18.76 -13.71 6.40
N PHE A 258 -19.84 -13.76 5.62
CA PHE A 258 -19.85 -14.49 4.34
C PHE A 258 -19.10 -13.77 3.22
N LYS A 259 -18.77 -12.49 3.43
CA LYS A 259 -18.20 -11.56 2.45
C LYS A 259 -19.14 -11.22 1.30
N ASP A 260 -20.42 -11.59 1.39
CA ASP A 260 -21.43 -11.22 0.41
C ASP A 260 -21.97 -9.81 0.72
N LEU A 261 -22.23 -9.05 -0.33
CA LEU A 261 -22.80 -7.70 -0.32
C LEU A 261 -24.21 -7.74 -0.90
N TYR A 262 -25.13 -6.99 -0.30
CA TYR A 262 -26.54 -6.93 -0.66
C TYR A 262 -27.05 -5.49 -0.77
N PHE A 263 -28.05 -5.30 -1.62
CA PHE A 263 -28.95 -4.16 -1.60
C PHE A 263 -30.22 -4.48 -0.82
N LYS A 264 -30.75 -3.49 -0.11
CA LYS A 264 -32.05 -3.57 0.54
C LYS A 264 -33.14 -3.14 -0.43
N HIS A 265 -34.26 -3.86 -0.49
CA HIS A 265 -35.37 -3.50 -1.35
C HIS A 265 -35.96 -2.13 -0.93
N PRO A 266 -36.22 -1.20 -1.88
CA PRO A 266 -36.64 0.17 -1.55
C PRO A 266 -37.91 0.29 -0.69
N THR A 267 -38.86 -0.63 -0.87
CA THR A 267 -40.17 -0.60 -0.18
C THR A 267 -40.48 -1.82 0.68
N LYS A 268 -39.66 -2.90 0.65
CA LYS A 268 -39.94 -4.18 1.32
C LYS A 268 -38.75 -4.52 2.23
N PRO A 269 -38.80 -4.19 3.52
CA PRO A 269 -37.61 -4.08 4.36
C PRO A 269 -36.85 -5.40 4.60
N ASN A 270 -37.50 -6.56 4.41
CA ASN A 270 -36.88 -7.87 4.60
C ASN A 270 -36.41 -8.54 3.31
N LEU A 271 -36.51 -7.84 2.17
CA LEU A 271 -36.03 -8.32 0.89
C LEU A 271 -34.64 -7.76 0.56
N TRP A 272 -33.77 -8.66 0.13
CA TRP A 272 -32.36 -8.39 -0.14
C TRP A 272 -31.97 -8.87 -1.53
N ALA A 273 -31.30 -8.05 -2.34
CA ALA A 273 -30.76 -8.47 -3.62
C ALA A 273 -29.25 -8.62 -3.50
N PHE A 274 -28.72 -9.76 -3.94
CA PHE A 274 -27.28 -9.98 -3.97
C PHE A 274 -26.62 -9.00 -4.94
N LYS A 275 -25.60 -8.30 -4.45
CA LYS A 275 -24.81 -7.32 -5.22
C LYS A 275 -23.46 -7.91 -5.64
N GLY A 276 -22.87 -8.74 -4.79
CA GLY A 276 -21.56 -9.31 -5.05
C GLY A 276 -20.82 -9.72 -3.81
N ARG A 277 -19.51 -9.86 -3.91
CA ARG A 277 -18.66 -10.11 -2.73
C ARG A 277 -17.72 -8.96 -2.47
N SER A 278 -17.43 -8.70 -1.20
CA SER A 278 -16.47 -7.67 -0.75
C SER A 278 -15.02 -8.02 -1.12
N ASP A 279 -14.74 -9.29 -1.38
CA ASP A 279 -13.45 -9.80 -1.87
C ASP A 279 -13.37 -9.97 -3.40
N ASP A 280 -14.49 -9.82 -4.14
CA ASP A 280 -14.54 -9.86 -5.62
C ASP A 280 -14.53 -8.46 -6.27
N ILE A 281 -14.27 -7.42 -5.47
CA ILE A 281 -14.19 -6.04 -5.96
C ILE A 281 -12.95 -5.86 -6.85
N VAL A 282 -13.17 -5.39 -8.08
CA VAL A 282 -12.08 -5.01 -8.97
C VAL A 282 -11.56 -3.65 -8.51
N VAL A 283 -10.39 -3.66 -7.87
CA VAL A 283 -9.73 -2.44 -7.38
C VAL A 283 -8.70 -2.00 -8.41
N LEU A 284 -9.01 -0.93 -9.14
CA LEU A 284 -8.09 -0.32 -10.08
C LEU A 284 -6.87 0.29 -9.36
N SER A 285 -5.77 0.50 -10.07
CA SER A 285 -4.51 1.01 -9.49
C SER A 285 -4.60 2.44 -8.94
N ASN A 286 -5.63 3.18 -9.34
CA ASN A 286 -5.99 4.51 -8.82
C ASN A 286 -6.85 4.45 -7.54
N GLY A 287 -7.13 3.24 -7.03
CA GLY A 287 -7.98 2.99 -5.86
C GLY A 287 -9.47 2.97 -6.15
N TYR A 288 -9.89 3.16 -7.40
CA TYR A 288 -11.30 3.08 -7.79
C TYR A 288 -11.80 1.63 -7.72
N LYS A 289 -12.94 1.43 -7.07
CA LYS A 289 -13.51 0.12 -6.79
C LYS A 289 -14.71 -0.14 -7.70
N ILE A 290 -14.69 -1.24 -8.43
CA ILE A 290 -15.76 -1.64 -9.34
C ILE A 290 -16.38 -2.94 -8.84
N SER A 291 -17.71 -2.94 -8.69
CA SER A 291 -18.50 -4.13 -8.46
C SER A 291 -18.87 -4.74 -9.83
N PRO A 292 -18.35 -5.93 -10.18
CA PRO A 292 -18.36 -6.36 -11.58
C PRO A 292 -19.65 -7.06 -12.04
N LEU A 293 -20.48 -7.53 -11.11
CA LEU A 293 -21.49 -8.57 -11.39
C LEU A 293 -22.67 -8.10 -12.25
N ASP A 294 -23.25 -6.93 -11.96
CA ASP A 294 -24.41 -6.43 -12.72
C ASP A 294 -24.06 -6.22 -14.20
N THR A 295 -22.87 -5.67 -14.44
CA THR A 295 -22.36 -5.41 -15.79
C THR A 295 -22.03 -6.71 -16.53
N GLU A 296 -21.36 -7.67 -15.87
CA GLU A 296 -21.08 -8.98 -16.48
C GLU A 296 -22.37 -9.74 -16.83
N ALA A 297 -23.33 -9.79 -15.91
CA ALA A 297 -24.60 -10.48 -16.11
C ALA A 297 -25.40 -9.88 -17.28
N PHE A 298 -25.46 -8.55 -17.36
CA PHE A 298 -26.14 -7.87 -18.47
C PHE A 298 -25.46 -8.14 -19.81
N VAL A 299 -24.13 -8.03 -19.88
CA VAL A 299 -23.39 -8.24 -21.13
C VAL A 299 -23.47 -9.70 -21.60
N THR A 300 -23.48 -10.66 -20.67
CA THR A 300 -23.61 -12.09 -21.00
C THR A 300 -24.93 -12.45 -21.70
N THR A 301 -25.98 -11.62 -21.61
CA THR A 301 -27.25 -11.84 -22.32
C THR A 301 -27.14 -11.70 -23.85
N HIS A 302 -26.02 -11.17 -24.36
CA HIS A 302 -25.81 -11.05 -25.81
C HIS A 302 -25.73 -12.46 -26.45
N PRO A 303 -26.48 -12.76 -27.54
CA PRO A 303 -26.62 -14.12 -28.08
C PRO A 303 -25.32 -14.85 -28.41
N ALA A 304 -24.27 -14.10 -28.76
CA ALA A 304 -22.96 -14.62 -29.14
C ALA A 304 -21.98 -14.86 -27.97
N ILE A 305 -22.30 -14.39 -26.76
CA ILE A 305 -21.42 -14.49 -25.60
C ILE A 305 -21.76 -15.74 -24.79
N ASP A 306 -20.75 -16.53 -24.43
CA ASP A 306 -20.85 -17.71 -23.57
C ASP A 306 -20.50 -17.40 -22.10
N GLY A 307 -19.68 -16.38 -21.86
CA GLY A 307 -19.42 -15.81 -20.54
C GLY A 307 -18.54 -14.57 -20.61
N CYS A 308 -18.59 -13.69 -19.62
CA CYS A 308 -17.66 -12.56 -19.54
C CYS A 308 -17.22 -12.24 -18.11
N LEU A 309 -16.07 -11.61 -17.96
CA LEU A 309 -15.51 -11.14 -16.69
C LEU A 309 -14.97 -9.72 -16.83
N ILE A 310 -15.32 -8.84 -15.90
CA ILE A 310 -14.63 -7.57 -15.70
C ILE A 310 -13.27 -7.86 -15.08
N ILE A 311 -12.27 -7.29 -15.72
CA ILE A 311 -10.85 -7.42 -15.39
C ILE A 311 -10.29 -6.02 -15.12
N GLY A 312 -9.14 -5.92 -14.44
CA GLY A 312 -8.47 -4.63 -14.21
C GLY A 312 -7.96 -4.39 -12.80
N THR A 313 -7.99 -5.37 -11.90
CA THR A 313 -7.42 -5.22 -10.55
C THR A 313 -5.93 -4.88 -10.64
N GLY A 314 -5.52 -3.78 -10.03
CA GLY A 314 -4.16 -3.25 -10.15
C GLY A 314 -3.83 -2.59 -11.49
N LYS A 315 -4.82 -2.37 -12.37
CA LYS A 315 -4.69 -1.69 -13.68
C LYS A 315 -5.37 -0.30 -13.65
N PRO A 316 -4.98 0.65 -14.50
CA PRO A 316 -5.50 2.03 -14.46
C PRO A 316 -6.94 2.17 -14.96
N GLN A 317 -7.39 1.26 -15.83
CA GLN A 317 -8.69 1.24 -16.48
C GLN A 317 -9.34 -0.13 -16.30
N ALA A 318 -10.67 -0.16 -16.22
CA ALA A 318 -11.43 -1.41 -16.20
C ALA A 318 -11.72 -1.88 -17.63
N GLY A 319 -11.80 -3.19 -17.78
CA GLY A 319 -11.91 -3.88 -19.06
C GLY A 319 -12.74 -5.14 -18.93
N LEU A 320 -13.06 -5.74 -20.08
CA LEU A 320 -13.98 -6.85 -20.17
C LEU A 320 -13.37 -7.98 -21.02
N LEU A 321 -13.24 -9.16 -20.43
CA LEU A 321 -12.83 -10.39 -21.09
C LEU A 321 -14.08 -11.21 -21.45
N ILE A 322 -14.28 -11.54 -22.72
CA ILE A 322 -15.48 -12.17 -23.26
C ILE A 322 -15.14 -13.52 -23.88
N GLU A 323 -15.85 -14.57 -23.53
CA GLU A 323 -15.82 -15.85 -24.24
C GLU A 323 -17.01 -15.93 -25.19
N LEU A 324 -16.78 -16.28 -26.45
CA LEU A 324 -17.81 -16.41 -27.48
C LEU A 324 -18.28 -17.86 -27.60
N LYS A 325 -19.57 -18.06 -27.91
CA LYS A 325 -20.13 -19.38 -28.20
C LYS A 325 -19.53 -20.00 -29.47
N ASP A 326 -19.30 -19.18 -30.49
CA ASP A 326 -18.53 -19.55 -31.68
C ASP A 326 -17.24 -18.71 -31.73
N PRO A 327 -16.08 -19.31 -31.39
CA PRO A 327 -14.81 -18.59 -31.41
C PRO A 327 -14.37 -18.13 -32.81
N SER A 328 -14.99 -18.65 -33.89
CA SER A 328 -14.64 -18.35 -35.28
C SER A 328 -15.37 -17.10 -35.84
N SER A 329 -16.46 -16.67 -35.21
CA SER A 329 -17.26 -15.53 -35.64
C SER A 329 -16.73 -14.19 -35.08
N ARG A 330 -15.46 -13.86 -35.30
CA ARG A 330 -14.83 -12.61 -34.79
C ARG A 330 -14.75 -11.52 -35.86
N ASP A 331 -15.89 -11.07 -36.37
CA ASP A 331 -15.93 -9.95 -37.29
C ASP A 331 -16.23 -8.62 -36.57
N ASN A 332 -16.02 -7.51 -37.28
CA ASN A 332 -16.25 -6.17 -36.74
C ASN A 332 -17.74 -5.92 -36.45
N GLU A 333 -18.64 -6.51 -37.23
CA GLU A 333 -20.10 -6.37 -37.04
C GLU A 333 -20.55 -6.99 -35.71
N LEU A 334 -20.01 -8.16 -35.35
CA LEU A 334 -20.27 -8.78 -34.05
C LEU A 334 -19.69 -7.96 -32.91
N PHE A 335 -18.46 -7.45 -33.05
CA PHE A 335 -17.87 -6.58 -32.04
C PHE A 335 -18.69 -5.30 -31.82
N ASP A 336 -19.19 -4.68 -32.88
CA ASP A 336 -20.09 -3.52 -32.81
C ASP A 336 -21.40 -3.83 -32.08
N SER A 337 -21.99 -4.99 -32.35
CA SER A 337 -23.20 -5.47 -31.66
C SER A 337 -22.96 -5.68 -30.16
N ILE A 338 -21.83 -6.32 -29.80
CA ILE A 338 -21.42 -6.52 -28.42
C ILE A 338 -21.13 -5.18 -27.74
N TRP A 339 -20.41 -4.27 -28.40
CA TRP A 339 -20.14 -2.92 -27.88
C TRP A 339 -21.41 -2.14 -27.60
N SER A 340 -22.42 -2.20 -28.48
CA SER A 340 -23.73 -1.56 -28.23
C SER A 340 -24.38 -2.08 -26.93
N THR A 341 -24.18 -3.37 -26.62
CA THR A 341 -24.68 -3.97 -25.37
C THR A 341 -23.86 -3.51 -24.16
N VAL A 342 -22.54 -3.44 -24.28
CA VAL A 342 -21.65 -2.90 -23.23
C VAL A 342 -21.90 -1.41 -22.96
N GLU A 343 -22.16 -0.62 -24.00
CA GLU A 343 -22.48 0.81 -23.89
C GLU A 343 -23.80 1.02 -23.14
N LYS A 344 -24.82 0.21 -23.41
CA LYS A 344 -26.06 0.19 -22.62
C LYS A 344 -25.78 -0.17 -21.16
N ALA A 345 -24.96 -1.19 -20.90
CA ALA A 345 -24.56 -1.56 -19.54
C ALA A 345 -23.86 -0.39 -18.80
N ASN A 346 -22.95 0.31 -19.47
CA ASN A 346 -22.27 1.51 -18.95
C ASN A 346 -23.22 2.66 -18.61
N THR A 347 -24.31 2.83 -19.36
CA THR A 347 -25.31 3.89 -19.09
C THR A 347 -26.23 3.58 -17.91
N LEU A 348 -26.43 2.29 -17.62
CA LEU A 348 -27.27 1.82 -16.51
C LEU A 348 -26.50 1.80 -15.17
N SER A 349 -25.17 1.89 -15.20
CA SER A 349 -24.33 1.99 -14.00
C SER A 349 -24.38 3.38 -13.35
N LEU A 350 -24.28 3.42 -12.01
CA LEU A 350 -24.22 4.66 -11.19
C LEU A 350 -23.04 5.57 -11.57
N HIS A 351 -21.99 5.01 -12.17
CA HIS A 351 -20.82 5.74 -12.64
C HIS A 351 -20.69 5.55 -14.16
N LYS A 352 -20.94 6.62 -14.91
CA LYS A 352 -20.94 6.62 -16.38
C LYS A 352 -19.53 6.34 -16.93
N ASN A 353 -19.45 5.59 -18.03
CA ASN A 353 -18.24 5.28 -18.82
C ASN A 353 -17.16 4.44 -18.10
N GLN A 354 -17.55 3.44 -17.29
CA GLN A 354 -16.61 2.55 -16.60
C GLN A 354 -15.84 1.61 -17.54
N LEU A 355 -16.47 1.07 -18.60
CA LEU A 355 -15.82 0.21 -19.59
C LEU A 355 -15.61 0.98 -20.90
N GLN A 356 -14.39 0.95 -21.43
CA GLN A 356 -14.07 1.58 -22.72
C GLN A 356 -14.01 0.54 -23.83
N ARG A 357 -14.32 0.96 -25.05
CA ARG A 357 -14.37 0.09 -26.23
C ARG A 357 -13.04 -0.61 -26.47
N ASP A 358 -11.97 0.14 -26.28
CA ASP A 358 -10.61 -0.34 -26.47
C ASP A 358 -10.20 -1.33 -25.38
N TYR A 359 -10.94 -1.44 -24.27
CA TYR A 359 -10.69 -2.37 -23.17
C TYR A 359 -11.67 -3.56 -23.16
N ILE A 360 -12.10 -4.00 -24.34
CA ILE A 360 -12.83 -5.26 -24.53
C ILE A 360 -11.97 -6.25 -25.30
N THR A 361 -11.95 -7.52 -24.86
CA THR A 361 -11.26 -8.60 -25.57
C THR A 361 -11.97 -9.93 -25.48
N PHE A 362 -11.52 -10.88 -26.31
CA PHE A 362 -12.07 -12.21 -26.41
C PHE A 362 -11.12 -13.30 -25.91
N ALA A 363 -11.64 -14.27 -25.18
CA ALA A 363 -10.93 -15.47 -24.77
C ALA A 363 -10.28 -16.18 -25.97
N GLU A 364 -9.11 -16.80 -25.78
CA GLU A 364 -8.44 -17.58 -26.84
C GLU A 364 -9.23 -18.90 -27.09
N PRO A 365 -9.44 -19.34 -28.34
CA PRO A 365 -10.28 -20.52 -28.64
C PRO A 365 -9.82 -21.82 -27.96
N ASP A 366 -8.53 -21.94 -27.67
CA ASP A 366 -7.88 -23.07 -27.00
C ASP A 366 -7.83 -22.95 -25.47
N LYS A 367 -8.27 -21.82 -24.91
CA LYS A 367 -8.32 -21.56 -23.47
C LYS A 367 -9.71 -21.09 -23.08
N PRO A 368 -10.69 -21.99 -22.94
CA PRO A 368 -12.01 -21.60 -22.46
C PRO A 368 -11.94 -21.14 -21.00
N PHE A 369 -12.95 -20.42 -20.53
CA PHE A 369 -13.03 -20.02 -19.13
C PHE A 369 -13.06 -21.25 -18.22
N VAL A 370 -12.34 -21.17 -17.09
CA VAL A 370 -12.36 -22.22 -16.07
C VAL A 370 -13.74 -22.20 -15.44
N ARG A 371 -14.51 -23.25 -15.68
CA ARG A 371 -15.83 -23.41 -15.07
C ARG A 371 -15.77 -24.37 -13.91
N THR A 372 -16.70 -24.21 -12.97
CA THR A 372 -17.04 -25.29 -12.05
C THR A 372 -17.74 -26.38 -12.84
N ASP A 373 -17.90 -27.56 -12.24
CA ASP A 373 -18.71 -28.64 -12.83
C ASP A 373 -20.20 -28.22 -13.02
N LYS A 374 -20.59 -27.04 -12.50
CA LYS A 374 -21.88 -26.37 -12.68
C LYS A 374 -21.94 -25.44 -13.90
N GLY A 375 -20.89 -25.36 -14.71
CA GLY A 375 -20.83 -24.44 -15.85
C GLY A 375 -20.64 -22.96 -15.48
N THR A 376 -20.54 -22.60 -14.20
CA THR A 376 -20.28 -21.22 -13.75
C THR A 376 -18.80 -20.89 -13.79
N VAL A 377 -18.45 -19.66 -14.19
CA VAL A 377 -17.06 -19.21 -14.31
C VAL A 377 -16.40 -19.09 -12.93
N LYS A 378 -15.29 -19.78 -12.71
CA LYS A 378 -14.44 -19.64 -11.50
C LYS A 378 -13.58 -18.40 -11.63
N ARG A 379 -14.08 -17.20 -11.31
CA ARG A 379 -13.39 -15.90 -11.47
C ARG A 379 -11.89 -15.98 -11.15
N ARG A 380 -11.47 -16.33 -9.93
CA ARG A 380 -10.04 -16.34 -9.57
C ARG A 380 -9.21 -17.31 -10.38
N ALA A 381 -9.74 -18.50 -10.70
CA ALA A 381 -9.04 -19.51 -11.48
C ALA A 381 -8.99 -19.12 -12.98
N THR A 382 -10.06 -18.53 -13.52
CA THR A 382 -10.08 -17.96 -14.86
C THR A 382 -9.13 -16.76 -14.95
N LEU A 383 -9.16 -15.83 -13.99
CA LEU A 383 -8.21 -14.72 -13.93
C LEU A 383 -6.76 -15.20 -13.77
N ALA A 384 -6.51 -16.33 -13.10
CA ALA A 384 -5.20 -16.95 -13.03
C ALA A 384 -4.79 -17.63 -14.34
N LEU A 385 -5.71 -18.37 -14.99
CA LEU A 385 -5.49 -19.00 -16.30
C LEU A 385 -5.19 -17.95 -17.36
N PHE A 386 -5.93 -16.86 -17.31
CA PHE A 386 -5.78 -15.70 -18.17
C PHE A 386 -4.87 -14.66 -17.55
N ALA A 387 -4.11 -14.92 -16.49
CA ALA A 387 -3.28 -13.89 -15.85
C ALA A 387 -2.30 -13.29 -16.86
N ASP A 388 -1.59 -14.15 -17.58
CA ASP A 388 -0.68 -13.74 -18.65
C ASP A 388 -1.42 -13.13 -19.85
N TYR A 389 -2.65 -13.56 -20.14
CA TYR A 389 -3.44 -13.00 -21.24
C TYR A 389 -4.01 -11.62 -20.91
N ILE A 390 -4.56 -11.45 -19.71
CA ILE A 390 -5.06 -10.20 -19.15
C ILE A 390 -3.90 -9.23 -18.96
N GLU A 391 -2.75 -9.73 -18.49
CA GLU A 391 -1.53 -8.94 -18.42
C GLU A 391 -1.12 -8.51 -19.82
N ARG A 392 -1.00 -9.42 -20.81
CA ARG A 392 -0.72 -9.07 -22.21
C ARG A 392 -1.77 -8.12 -22.82
N PHE A 393 -3.05 -8.30 -22.52
CA PHE A 393 -4.17 -7.47 -22.98
C PHE A 393 -4.10 -6.06 -22.41
N TYR A 394 -3.82 -5.93 -21.11
CA TYR A 394 -3.58 -4.66 -20.42
C TYR A 394 -2.17 -4.15 -20.63
N SER A 395 -1.24 -4.92 -21.17
CA SER A 395 0.03 -4.43 -21.67
C SER A 395 -0.18 -3.87 -23.07
N SER A 396 -1.00 -4.52 -23.92
CA SER A 396 -1.30 -4.09 -25.29
C SER A 396 -2.29 -2.93 -25.37
N ARG A 397 -3.10 -2.71 -24.32
CA ARG A 397 -4.05 -1.59 -24.15
C ARG A 397 -3.75 -0.73 -22.94
N GLY A 398 -2.89 -1.24 -22.07
CA GLY A 398 -2.10 -0.37 -21.21
C GLY A 398 -1.51 0.70 -22.06
N GLU A 399 -1.18 0.39 -23.34
CA GLU A 399 -0.81 1.33 -24.40
C GLU A 399 -1.78 2.49 -24.64
N ASP A 400 -2.95 2.48 -24.00
CA ASP A 400 -3.97 3.53 -24.01
C ASP A 400 -4.42 3.98 -22.61
N SER A 401 -3.52 4.02 -21.63
CA SER A 401 -3.31 5.29 -20.91
C SER A 401 -2.14 6.01 -21.57
N ASP A 402 -1.98 5.90 -22.89
CA ASP A 402 -0.65 5.91 -23.46
C ASP A 402 0.26 5.04 -22.56
N ALA A 403 0.06 3.71 -22.42
CA ALA A 403 1.22 2.92 -22.00
C ALA A 403 2.13 3.18 -23.14
N VAL A 404 3.09 3.95 -22.77
CA VAL A 404 4.17 4.12 -23.61
C VAL A 404 4.85 2.76 -23.52
N THR A 405 4.55 1.93 -24.50
CA THR A 405 5.46 0.92 -24.97
C THR A 405 6.75 1.66 -25.22
N VAL A 406 7.68 1.48 -24.29
CA VAL A 406 9.00 1.99 -24.47
C VAL A 406 9.65 1.11 -25.51
N ASP A 407 9.60 1.54 -26.77
CA ASP A 407 10.25 0.82 -27.86
C ASP A 407 11.76 0.76 -27.55
N THR A 408 12.21 -0.41 -27.10
CA THR A 408 13.59 -0.67 -26.68
C THR A 408 14.51 -1.09 -27.82
N SER A 409 14.04 -1.01 -29.08
CA SER A 409 14.82 -1.42 -30.26
C SER A 409 16.03 -0.52 -30.53
N SER A 410 15.93 0.77 -30.17
CA SER A 410 17.02 1.74 -30.23
C SER A 410 16.90 2.78 -29.12
N VAL A 411 17.98 3.51 -28.84
CA VAL A 411 17.96 4.61 -27.86
C VAL A 411 17.02 5.73 -28.31
N GLU A 412 16.92 6.00 -29.62
CA GLU A 412 16.00 7.00 -30.18
C GLU A 412 14.53 6.63 -29.96
N SER A 413 14.19 5.34 -30.07
CA SER A 413 12.84 4.83 -29.83
C SER A 413 12.45 4.86 -28.35
N ILE A 414 13.40 4.52 -27.45
CA ILE A 414 13.21 4.67 -26.01
C ILE A 414 12.97 6.15 -25.71
N MET A 415 13.72 7.06 -26.34
CA MET A 415 13.56 8.49 -26.14
C MET A 415 12.22 9.05 -26.59
N GLY A 416 11.70 8.61 -27.75
CA GLY A 416 10.36 9.00 -28.20
C GLY A 416 9.27 8.55 -27.21
N SER A 417 9.45 7.35 -26.67
CA SER A 417 8.56 6.75 -25.70
C SER A 417 8.59 7.48 -24.35
N ILE A 418 9.78 7.64 -23.77
CA ILE A 418 9.95 8.33 -22.48
C ILE A 418 9.47 9.79 -22.57
N ARG A 419 9.61 10.45 -23.73
CA ARG A 419 9.03 11.78 -23.97
C ARG A 419 7.51 11.77 -23.83
N HIS A 420 6.83 10.73 -24.31
CA HIS A 420 5.38 10.59 -24.21
C HIS A 420 4.91 10.31 -22.77
N ILE A 421 5.63 9.45 -22.01
CA ILE A 421 5.29 9.16 -20.59
C ILE A 421 5.43 10.42 -19.77
N LEU A 422 6.59 11.06 -19.87
CA LEU A 422 6.89 12.23 -19.07
C LEU A 422 6.03 13.43 -19.51
N GLY A 423 5.67 13.51 -20.80
CA GLY A 423 4.72 14.47 -21.34
C GLY A 423 3.30 14.33 -20.78
N SER A 424 2.80 13.10 -20.60
CA SER A 424 1.48 12.83 -19.99
C SER A 424 1.40 13.30 -18.53
N LEU A 425 2.52 13.27 -17.82
CA LEU A 425 2.65 13.72 -16.43
C LEU A 425 2.95 15.22 -16.34
N LEU A 426 3.65 15.78 -17.35
CA LEU A 426 4.04 17.17 -17.45
C LEU A 426 4.06 17.63 -18.92
N PRO A 427 3.00 18.30 -19.41
CA PRO A 427 2.82 18.59 -20.84
C PRO A 427 3.97 19.35 -21.51
N ALA A 428 4.71 20.17 -20.75
CA ALA A 428 5.87 20.91 -21.24
C ALA A 428 7.02 20.02 -21.78
N ILE A 429 7.04 18.73 -21.42
CA ILE A 429 8.07 17.78 -21.87
C ILE A 429 7.84 17.32 -23.32
N HIS A 430 6.60 17.41 -23.85
CA HIS A 430 6.32 17.01 -25.24
C HIS A 430 7.12 17.82 -26.28
N GLU A 431 7.38 19.10 -26.01
CA GLU A 431 8.10 20.01 -26.91
C GLU A 431 9.58 20.21 -26.52
N ALA A 432 10.07 19.51 -25.50
CA ALA A 432 11.41 19.67 -24.98
C ALA A 432 12.48 19.07 -25.91
N SER A 433 13.59 19.79 -26.10
CA SER A 433 14.76 19.25 -26.81
C SER A 433 15.28 18.00 -26.08
N PRO A 434 15.80 16.97 -26.78
CA PRO A 434 16.43 15.78 -26.19
C PRO A 434 17.46 16.06 -25.08
N ASP A 435 18.13 17.20 -25.18
CA ASP A 435 19.18 17.65 -24.26
C ASP A 435 18.67 18.64 -23.19
N THR A 436 17.37 18.98 -23.21
CA THR A 436 16.76 19.83 -22.19
C THR A 436 16.68 19.08 -20.86
N ASP A 437 17.06 19.77 -19.79
CA ASP A 437 16.91 19.28 -18.42
C ASP A 437 15.42 19.21 -18.05
N LEU A 438 14.91 18.01 -17.80
CA LEU A 438 13.49 17.75 -17.56
C LEU A 438 12.99 18.37 -16.26
N PHE A 439 13.89 18.58 -15.30
CA PHE A 439 13.54 19.20 -14.04
C PHE A 439 13.28 20.70 -14.22
N SER A 440 14.00 21.35 -15.14
CA SER A 440 13.77 22.77 -15.48
C SER A 440 12.36 23.04 -16.04
N LEU A 441 11.65 22.00 -16.47
CA LEU A 441 10.30 22.06 -17.03
C LEU A 441 9.19 21.87 -15.97
N GLY A 442 9.55 21.62 -14.71
CA GLY A 442 8.62 21.45 -13.59
C GLY A 442 8.44 19.99 -13.11
N LEU A 443 9.29 19.06 -13.56
CA LEU A 443 9.25 17.67 -13.10
C LEU A 443 9.74 17.60 -11.65
N ASP A 444 8.99 16.92 -10.78
CA ASP A 444 9.24 16.94 -9.34
C ASP A 444 9.33 15.59 -8.66
N SER A 445 9.70 15.54 -7.38
CA SER A 445 9.86 14.27 -6.67
C SER A 445 8.61 13.41 -6.68
N LEU A 446 7.41 14.00 -6.55
CA LEU A 446 6.15 13.25 -6.61
C LEU A 446 5.90 12.70 -8.04
N LEU A 447 6.14 13.52 -9.05
CA LEU A 447 6.03 13.20 -10.47
C LEU A 447 7.11 12.23 -10.93
N VAL A 448 8.31 12.28 -10.36
CA VAL A 448 9.42 11.35 -10.61
C VAL A 448 9.10 10.00 -9.98
N PHE A 449 8.61 9.97 -8.74
CA PHE A 449 8.13 8.73 -8.13
C PHE A 449 7.02 8.10 -8.98
N ARG A 450 6.06 8.89 -9.46
CA ARG A 450 5.02 8.42 -10.39
C ARG A 450 5.60 7.97 -11.73
N ALA A 451 6.44 8.77 -12.37
CA ALA A 451 7.07 8.48 -13.66
C ALA A 451 7.89 7.21 -13.60
N VAL A 452 8.76 7.06 -12.61
CA VAL A 452 9.54 5.84 -12.41
C VAL A 452 8.65 4.66 -12.12
N LYS A 453 7.60 4.79 -11.30
CA LYS A 453 6.65 3.69 -11.07
C LYS A 453 5.98 3.27 -12.39
N THR A 454 5.62 4.22 -13.24
CA THR A 454 5.03 3.99 -14.56
C THR A 454 6.03 3.36 -15.53
N ILE A 455 7.25 3.90 -15.66
CA ILE A 455 8.30 3.38 -16.56
C ILE A 455 8.78 2.01 -16.09
N ARG A 456 8.85 1.77 -14.77
CA ARG A 456 9.21 0.49 -14.17
C ARG A 456 8.22 -0.60 -14.56
N ALA A 457 6.93 -0.26 -14.46
CA ALA A 457 5.86 -1.14 -14.89
C ALA A 457 5.89 -1.34 -16.42
N ALA A 458 6.15 -0.28 -17.20
CA ALA A 458 6.17 -0.33 -18.67
C ALA A 458 7.37 -1.08 -19.26
N MET A 459 8.54 -1.02 -18.63
CA MET A 459 9.78 -1.68 -19.10
C MET A 459 10.07 -3.02 -18.41
N GLY A 460 9.21 -3.46 -17.47
CA GLY A 460 9.43 -4.69 -16.71
C GLY A 460 10.65 -4.65 -15.77
N LEU A 461 11.09 -3.46 -15.37
CA LEU A 461 12.35 -3.25 -14.64
C LEU A 461 12.22 -3.38 -13.10
N GLN A 462 11.04 -3.76 -12.54
CA GLN A 462 10.78 -4.00 -11.10
C GLN A 462 11.68 -3.17 -10.14
N ASP A 463 12.38 -3.76 -9.18
CA ASP A 463 13.24 -3.01 -8.24
C ASP A 463 14.54 -2.45 -8.87
N GLN A 464 14.82 -2.79 -10.14
CA GLN A 464 15.97 -2.31 -10.90
C GLN A 464 15.79 -0.87 -11.39
N LEU A 465 14.56 -0.38 -11.57
CA LEU A 465 14.29 1.01 -11.92
C LEU A 465 13.73 1.81 -10.74
N ALA A 466 14.61 2.38 -9.93
CA ALA A 466 14.29 3.37 -8.91
C ALA A 466 14.22 4.81 -9.46
N PRO A 467 13.64 5.77 -8.69
CA PRO A 467 13.69 7.20 -8.99
C PRO A 467 15.08 7.65 -9.44
N ARG A 468 16.12 6.98 -8.91
CA ARG A 468 17.52 7.21 -9.24
C ARG A 468 17.92 7.26 -10.66
N HIS A 469 17.26 6.51 -11.51
CA HIS A 469 17.68 6.42 -12.89
C HIS A 469 17.25 7.63 -13.71
N LEU A 470 16.07 8.18 -13.43
CA LEU A 470 15.52 9.34 -14.15
C LEU A 470 16.28 10.61 -13.78
N TYR A 471 16.41 10.78 -12.49
CA TYR A 471 17.31 11.71 -11.90
C TYR A 471 18.72 11.53 -12.46
N ALA A 472 19.36 10.32 -12.36
CA ALA A 472 20.70 9.89 -12.87
C ALA A 472 21.00 10.30 -14.33
N ASN A 473 19.96 10.70 -15.05
CA ASN A 473 20.02 11.04 -16.43
C ASN A 473 18.97 12.14 -16.73
N PRO A 474 19.24 13.41 -16.40
CA PRO A 474 18.19 14.44 -16.27
C PRO A 474 17.59 14.92 -17.61
N THR A 475 18.07 14.39 -18.73
CA THR A 475 17.60 14.73 -20.07
C THR A 475 16.97 13.51 -20.73
N LEU A 476 16.04 13.73 -21.65
CA LEU A 476 15.39 12.64 -22.40
C LEU A 476 16.42 11.74 -23.09
N ALA A 477 17.46 12.30 -23.69
CA ALA A 477 18.51 11.54 -24.35
C ALA A 477 19.30 10.65 -23.38
N LYS A 478 19.76 11.21 -22.25
CA LYS A 478 20.55 10.46 -21.26
C LYS A 478 19.70 9.38 -20.60
N PHE A 479 18.46 9.69 -20.23
CA PHE A 479 17.63 8.75 -19.49
C PHE A 479 17.27 7.55 -20.33
N SER A 480 16.96 7.80 -21.59
CA SER A 480 16.63 6.75 -22.55
C SER A 480 17.82 5.83 -22.82
N ALA A 481 19.04 6.39 -22.89
CA ALA A 481 20.26 5.59 -23.00
C ALA A 481 20.51 4.74 -21.73
N ALA A 482 20.23 5.27 -20.54
CA ALA A 482 20.38 4.51 -19.29
C ALA A 482 19.32 3.40 -19.15
N LEU A 483 18.08 3.68 -19.54
CA LEU A 483 17.01 2.69 -19.60
C LEU A 483 17.31 1.58 -20.62
N ALA A 484 17.95 1.91 -21.74
CA ALA A 484 18.43 0.93 -22.72
C ALA A 484 19.45 -0.05 -22.11
N ARG A 485 20.39 0.47 -21.31
CA ARG A 485 21.39 -0.34 -20.59
C ARG A 485 20.75 -1.24 -19.54
N LEU A 486 19.86 -0.68 -18.71
CA LEU A 486 19.13 -1.46 -17.69
C LEU A 486 18.27 -2.55 -18.30
N ALA A 487 17.58 -2.26 -19.41
CA ALA A 487 16.80 -3.26 -20.13
C ALA A 487 17.68 -4.38 -20.75
N ALA A 488 18.90 -4.05 -21.18
CA ALA A 488 19.85 -5.04 -21.67
C ALA A 488 20.45 -5.92 -20.54
N GLU A 489 20.69 -5.35 -19.36
CA GLU A 489 21.16 -6.06 -18.15
C GLU A 489 20.09 -6.96 -17.54
N ALA A 490 18.83 -6.48 -17.49
CA ALA A 490 17.67 -7.26 -17.06
C ALA A 490 17.41 -8.49 -17.95
N ARG A 491 17.71 -8.39 -19.26
CA ARG A 491 17.63 -9.52 -20.20
C ARG A 491 18.74 -10.56 -19.99
N LYS A 492 19.90 -10.17 -19.42
CA LYS A 492 21.01 -11.08 -19.12
C LYS A 492 20.83 -11.87 -17.82
N THR A 493 20.09 -11.34 -16.85
CA THR A 493 19.90 -11.97 -15.53
C THR A 493 18.83 -13.09 -15.51
N ASN A 494 18.01 -13.21 -16.55
CA ASN A 494 16.97 -14.24 -16.69
C ASN A 494 17.36 -15.47 -17.55
N GLY A 495 18.63 -15.60 -17.95
CA GLY A 495 19.15 -16.75 -18.69
C GLY A 495 20.35 -17.38 -17.99
N THR A 496 20.34 -18.70 -17.80
CA THR A 496 21.46 -19.46 -17.23
C THR A 496 22.78 -19.16 -17.96
N ALA A 497 23.84 -19.00 -17.15
CA ALA A 497 25.22 -18.67 -17.48
C ALA A 497 25.71 -18.93 -18.92
N SER A 498 26.15 -17.85 -19.57
CA SER A 498 27.37 -17.87 -20.36
C SER A 498 28.19 -16.62 -20.02
N ASP A 499 29.41 -16.85 -19.54
CA ASP A 499 30.42 -15.87 -19.17
C ASP A 499 30.93 -15.07 -20.37
N ASP A 500 31.33 -13.81 -20.12
CA ASP A 500 32.72 -13.34 -20.40
C ASP A 500 32.91 -11.81 -20.35
N LEU A 501 31.88 -10.97 -20.10
CA LEU A 501 32.11 -9.50 -19.96
C LEU A 501 31.40 -8.82 -18.78
N VAL A 502 30.34 -9.38 -18.19
CA VAL A 502 29.61 -8.79 -17.03
C VAL A 502 30.06 -9.37 -15.68
N ASN A 503 30.74 -10.51 -15.71
CA ASN A 503 31.14 -11.23 -14.50
C ASN A 503 32.28 -10.53 -13.76
N ASP A 504 33.09 -9.71 -14.45
CA ASP A 504 34.25 -9.06 -13.83
C ASP A 504 33.82 -7.91 -12.89
N ASP A 505 32.80 -7.12 -13.24
CA ASP A 505 32.40 -5.96 -12.44
C ASP A 505 31.55 -6.33 -11.22
N LEU A 506 30.63 -7.30 -11.34
CA LEU A 506 29.92 -7.87 -10.18
C LEU A 506 30.88 -8.67 -9.27
N ALA A 507 31.86 -9.38 -9.85
CA ALA A 507 32.88 -10.06 -9.05
C ALA A 507 33.85 -9.07 -8.37
N LYS A 508 34.22 -7.96 -9.02
CA LYS A 508 34.97 -6.86 -8.39
C LYS A 508 34.18 -6.23 -7.26
N MET A 509 32.92 -5.90 -7.49
CA MET A 509 32.02 -5.35 -6.46
C MET A 509 31.96 -6.31 -5.26
N LYS A 510 31.71 -7.60 -5.50
CA LYS A 510 31.68 -8.63 -4.46
C LYS A 510 33.01 -8.75 -3.71
N ARG A 511 34.15 -8.76 -4.41
CA ARG A 511 35.49 -8.76 -3.79
C ARG A 511 35.75 -7.51 -2.95
N MET A 512 35.30 -6.34 -3.40
CA MET A 512 35.41 -5.08 -2.66
C MET A 512 34.52 -5.10 -1.43
N ILE A 513 33.28 -5.57 -1.54
CA ILE A 513 32.35 -5.75 -0.42
C ILE A 513 32.96 -6.71 0.61
N ASP A 514 33.44 -7.88 0.20
CA ASP A 514 34.05 -8.88 1.10
C ASP A 514 35.30 -8.32 1.80
N LYS A 515 36.13 -7.55 1.09
CA LYS A 515 37.31 -6.85 1.66
C LYS A 515 36.92 -5.80 2.68
N HIS A 516 35.81 -5.07 2.45
CA HIS A 516 35.29 -4.11 3.42
C HIS A 516 34.72 -4.87 4.63
N LYS A 517 33.80 -5.82 4.43
CA LYS A 517 33.13 -6.62 5.48
C LYS A 517 34.06 -7.37 6.44
N ALA A 518 35.28 -7.70 6.03
CA ALA A 518 36.28 -8.32 6.90
C ALA A 518 36.66 -7.45 8.12
N ARG A 519 36.26 -6.16 8.15
CA ARG A 519 36.50 -5.23 9.26
C ARG A 519 35.27 -5.20 10.18
N LEU A 520 35.45 -5.35 11.49
CA LEU A 520 34.38 -5.17 12.50
C LEU A 520 34.00 -3.68 12.71
N SER A 521 34.46 -2.79 11.84
CA SER A 521 34.16 -1.37 11.80
C SER A 521 34.37 -0.81 10.39
N PHE A 522 33.52 0.13 9.98
CA PHE A 522 33.62 0.81 8.68
C PHE A 522 33.57 2.33 8.88
N LYS A 523 34.35 3.07 8.08
CA LYS A 523 34.25 4.53 8.02
C LYS A 523 32.91 4.93 7.41
N LEU A 524 32.39 6.08 7.84
CA LEU A 524 31.23 6.69 7.21
C LEU A 524 31.56 7.14 5.78
N ASN A 525 30.56 7.11 4.89
CA ASN A 525 30.72 7.65 3.55
C ASN A 525 30.65 9.19 3.55
N PRO A 526 31.11 9.86 2.49
CA PRO A 526 31.05 11.32 2.39
C PRO A 526 29.66 11.96 2.63
N PHE A 527 28.56 11.34 2.20
CA PHE A 527 27.19 11.86 2.41
C PHE A 527 26.68 11.70 3.84
N ASP A 528 27.21 10.75 4.61
CA ASP A 528 26.86 10.61 6.03
C ASP A 528 27.17 11.89 6.82
N TYR A 529 28.21 12.64 6.44
CA TYR A 529 28.58 13.91 7.08
C TYR A 529 27.66 15.08 6.72
N VAL A 530 26.77 14.93 5.73
CA VAL A 530 25.68 15.90 5.51
C VAL A 530 24.73 15.90 6.70
N ASN A 531 24.66 14.79 7.44
CA ASN A 531 23.99 14.72 8.73
C ASN A 531 25.01 14.98 9.84
N PRO A 532 24.79 15.97 10.69
CA PRO A 532 25.72 16.27 11.76
C PRO A 532 25.55 15.30 12.94
N ASN A 533 26.53 15.27 13.84
CA ASN A 533 26.52 14.41 15.03
C ASN A 533 25.36 14.78 15.99
N HIS A 534 24.22 14.13 15.83
CA HIS A 534 23.05 14.26 16.69
C HIS A 534 22.15 13.03 16.59
N TYR A 535 21.27 12.88 17.56
CA TYR A 535 20.19 11.90 17.54
C TYR A 535 18.94 12.46 16.86
N MET A 536 18.41 11.70 15.90
CA MET A 536 17.07 11.88 15.38
C MET A 536 16.08 11.16 16.30
N GLY A 537 15.40 11.93 17.16
CA GLY A 537 14.41 11.44 18.10
C GLY A 537 13.02 11.32 17.49
N LEU A 538 12.35 10.17 17.66
CA LEU A 538 10.99 9.90 17.20
C LEU A 538 10.17 9.21 18.29
N ASN A 539 8.92 9.62 18.47
CA ASN A 539 7.92 9.01 19.34
C ASN A 539 6.83 8.34 18.49
N PHE A 540 6.55 7.06 18.78
CA PHE A 540 5.49 6.28 18.15
C PHE A 540 4.42 5.91 19.18
N PHE A 541 3.16 6.25 18.89
CA PHE A 541 2.05 6.10 19.83
C PHE A 541 1.22 4.87 19.47
N PHE A 542 1.20 3.89 20.37
CA PHE A 542 0.45 2.65 20.20
C PHE A 542 -0.62 2.51 21.28
N ALA A 543 -1.86 2.28 20.87
CA ALA A 543 -2.88 1.83 21.80
C ALA A 543 -2.66 0.36 22.18
N LEU A 544 -2.83 0.05 23.47
CA LEU A 544 -2.79 -1.33 23.95
C LEU A 544 -4.16 -1.98 23.81
N ARG A 545 -4.17 -3.28 23.50
CA ARG A 545 -5.40 -4.07 23.57
C ARG A 545 -5.88 -4.22 25.03
N LYS A 546 -7.20 -4.30 25.21
CA LYS A 546 -7.82 -4.44 26.53
C LYS A 546 -7.33 -5.74 27.20
N GLY A 547 -6.80 -5.62 28.41
CA GLY A 547 -6.33 -6.75 29.21
C GLY A 547 -4.88 -7.15 29.00
N ILE A 548 -4.17 -6.50 28.07
CA ILE A 548 -2.71 -6.65 27.93
C ILE A 548 -2.02 -5.87 29.03
N ASN A 549 -1.11 -6.53 29.77
CA ASN A 549 -0.24 -5.84 30.72
C ASN A 549 1.01 -5.27 30.02
N PHE A 550 1.65 -4.30 30.66
CA PHE A 550 2.78 -3.57 30.09
C PHE A 550 3.99 -4.49 29.85
N GLU A 551 4.23 -5.44 30.75
CA GLU A 551 5.34 -6.38 30.68
C GLU A 551 5.26 -7.30 29.46
N GLN A 552 4.06 -7.74 29.08
CA GLN A 552 3.83 -8.56 27.89
C GLN A 552 4.17 -7.80 26.60
N ALA A 553 3.62 -6.60 26.46
CA ALA A 553 3.91 -5.75 25.30
C ALA A 553 5.41 -5.42 25.21
N PHE A 554 6.05 -5.14 26.36
CA PHE A 554 7.49 -4.89 26.44
C PHE A 554 8.32 -6.10 26.03
N ALA A 555 7.98 -7.30 26.51
CA ALA A 555 8.71 -8.53 26.18
C ALA A 555 8.71 -8.80 24.67
N ASN A 556 7.58 -8.58 23.99
CA ASN A 556 7.48 -8.69 22.54
C ASN A 556 8.34 -7.63 21.81
N LEU A 557 8.27 -6.36 22.23
CA LEU A 557 9.12 -5.30 21.65
C LEU A 557 10.61 -5.62 21.81
N GLN A 558 11.01 -6.12 22.98
CA GLN A 558 12.38 -6.50 23.30
C GLN A 558 12.85 -7.66 22.43
N GLU A 559 12.05 -8.71 22.30
CA GLU A 559 12.40 -9.90 21.53
C GLU A 559 12.42 -9.62 20.01
N GLY A 560 11.49 -8.80 19.52
CA GLY A 560 11.54 -8.30 18.15
C GLY A 560 12.78 -7.44 17.87
N LEU A 561 13.20 -6.60 18.82
CA LEU A 561 14.44 -5.81 18.68
C LEU A 561 15.67 -6.72 18.64
N ARG A 562 15.67 -7.78 19.45
CA ARG A 562 16.74 -8.78 19.48
C ARG A 562 16.92 -9.43 18.12
N ARG A 563 15.82 -9.85 17.49
CA ARG A 563 15.81 -10.40 16.12
C ARG A 563 16.26 -9.35 15.09
N THR A 564 15.85 -8.10 15.25
CA THR A 564 16.28 -6.99 14.37
C THR A 564 17.80 -6.83 14.39
N MET A 565 18.42 -6.88 15.57
CA MET A 565 19.86 -6.81 15.72
C MET A 565 20.59 -8.06 15.20
N GLN A 566 19.92 -9.21 15.10
CA GLN A 566 20.49 -10.37 14.39
C GLN A 566 20.53 -10.16 12.88
N LEU A 567 19.52 -9.49 12.31
CA LEU A 567 19.46 -9.14 10.90
C LEU A 567 20.40 -7.96 10.55
N ILE A 568 20.51 -6.98 11.46
CA ILE A 568 21.33 -5.78 11.29
C ILE A 568 22.16 -5.54 12.56
N PRO A 569 23.28 -6.27 12.75
CA PRO A 569 24.10 -6.18 13.97
C PRO A 569 24.65 -4.78 14.27
N ALA A 570 24.85 -3.97 13.23
CA ALA A 570 25.36 -2.61 13.39
C ALA A 570 24.42 -1.68 14.17
N LEU A 571 23.12 -1.98 14.29
CA LEU A 571 22.20 -1.18 15.13
C LEU A 571 22.52 -1.29 16.63
N ASP A 572 23.15 -2.39 17.06
CA ASP A 572 23.68 -2.60 18.41
C ASP A 572 25.09 -1.97 18.57
N GLY A 573 25.61 -1.34 17.50
CA GLY A 573 26.91 -0.72 17.42
C GLY A 573 27.01 0.69 17.99
N LYS A 574 28.19 1.29 17.83
CA LYS A 574 28.50 2.65 18.28
C LYS A 574 29.10 3.48 17.16
N MET A 575 28.76 4.77 17.13
CA MET A 575 29.50 5.78 16.40
C MET A 575 30.76 6.16 17.19
N MET A 576 31.91 6.26 16.51
CA MET A 576 33.20 6.59 17.11
C MET A 576 34.03 7.50 16.20
N VAL A 577 34.97 8.25 16.78
CA VAL A 577 35.98 9.01 16.04
C VAL A 577 37.02 8.05 15.46
N CYS A 578 37.49 8.29 14.24
CA CYS A 578 38.61 7.57 13.65
C CYS A 578 39.95 7.99 14.29
N SER A 579 40.93 7.09 14.33
CA SER A 579 42.27 7.45 14.82
C SER A 579 42.97 8.36 13.82
N GLU A 580 43.60 9.43 14.29
CA GLU A 580 44.40 10.34 13.46
C GLU A 580 45.61 9.65 12.80
N GLN A 581 46.01 8.49 13.33
CA GLN A 581 47.13 7.69 12.84
C GLN A 581 46.77 6.83 11.62
N GLU A 582 45.50 6.80 11.23
CA GLU A 582 45.05 6.02 10.08
C GLU A 582 45.44 6.66 8.75
N ILE A 583 45.82 5.80 7.80
CA ILE A 583 46.14 6.25 6.44
C ILE A 583 44.87 6.85 5.82
N GLY A 584 45.00 8.08 5.31
CA GLY A 584 43.88 8.82 4.72
C GLY A 584 42.90 9.39 5.75
N TYR A 585 43.30 9.55 7.02
CA TYR A 585 42.52 10.28 8.03
C TYR A 585 42.27 11.73 7.59
N LYS A 586 41.03 12.17 7.79
CA LYS A 586 40.63 13.57 7.72
C LYS A 586 40.12 14.04 9.07
N LYS A 587 40.30 15.32 9.36
CA LYS A 587 39.84 15.88 10.62
C LYS A 587 38.31 15.75 10.72
N GLY A 588 37.84 15.13 11.79
CA GLY A 588 36.41 14.85 12.01
C GLY A 588 35.91 13.53 11.44
N ASP A 589 36.79 12.66 10.91
CA ASP A 589 36.40 11.33 10.42
C ASP A 589 35.71 10.48 11.51
N LEU A 590 34.57 9.89 11.17
CA LEU A 590 33.77 9.00 12.01
C LEU A 590 33.69 7.58 11.44
N ARG A 591 33.40 6.62 12.32
CA ARG A 591 33.16 5.22 11.99
C ARG A 591 32.07 4.63 12.85
N LEU A 592 31.44 3.58 12.35
CA LEU A 592 30.58 2.71 13.14
C LEU A 592 31.33 1.43 13.57
N THR A 593 30.99 0.90 14.73
CA THR A 593 31.42 -0.44 15.18
C THR A 593 30.31 -1.45 15.02
N ILE A 594 30.67 -2.70 14.78
CA ILE A 594 29.74 -3.83 14.84
C ILE A 594 30.11 -4.66 16.07
N PRO A 595 29.16 -4.90 17.00
CA PRO A 595 29.41 -5.74 18.15
C PRO A 595 29.65 -7.20 17.71
N LEU A 596 30.52 -7.89 18.44
CA LEU A 596 30.72 -9.32 18.25
C LEU A 596 29.44 -10.05 18.69
N LEU A 597 28.79 -10.77 17.77
CA LEU A 597 27.64 -11.61 18.11
C LEU A 597 28.05 -12.61 19.22
N PRO A 598 27.28 -12.77 20.30
CA PRO A 598 27.58 -13.75 21.32
C PRO A 598 27.61 -15.15 20.70
N SER A 599 28.78 -15.78 20.69
CA SER A 599 28.92 -17.19 20.32
C SER A 599 28.05 -18.03 21.25
N SER A 600 27.30 -18.98 20.68
CA SER A 600 26.41 -19.92 21.39
C SER A 600 27.15 -20.95 22.27
N ALA A 601 28.28 -20.59 22.88
CA ALA A 601 29.24 -21.50 23.51
C ALA A 601 29.79 -21.03 24.87
N SER A 602 29.05 -20.21 25.63
CA SER A 602 29.39 -19.96 27.05
C SER A 602 28.15 -20.03 27.94
N SER A 603 27.71 -21.25 28.26
CA SER A 603 26.89 -21.51 29.43
C SER A 603 27.78 -21.48 30.67
N SER A 604 27.94 -20.31 31.30
CA SER A 604 28.44 -20.23 32.67
C SER A 604 27.26 -20.21 33.63
N SER A 605 27.15 -21.28 34.40
CA SER A 605 26.16 -21.53 35.43
C SER A 605 26.45 -20.71 36.69
N ASP A 606 26.16 -19.41 36.68
CA ASP A 606 25.99 -18.65 37.91
C ASP A 606 24.81 -17.67 37.75
N GLY A 607 23.83 -17.81 38.64
CA GLY A 607 22.48 -17.23 38.57
C GLY A 607 22.38 -15.74 38.87
N THR A 608 23.17 -14.92 38.17
CA THR A 608 23.00 -13.46 38.10
C THR A 608 23.42 -12.96 36.72
N ASP A 609 22.67 -13.34 35.68
CA ASP A 609 23.10 -13.06 34.31
C ASP A 609 22.47 -11.77 33.76
N SER A 610 23.25 -10.69 33.76
CA SER A 610 22.94 -9.42 33.08
C SER A 610 23.01 -9.53 31.54
N SER A 611 23.33 -10.72 30.99
CA SER A 611 23.49 -10.97 29.56
C SER A 611 22.19 -11.07 28.75
N THR A 612 21.02 -11.13 29.38
CA THR A 612 19.72 -11.35 28.69
C THR A 612 18.95 -10.07 28.34
N ARG A 613 19.33 -8.90 28.88
CA ARG A 613 18.69 -7.61 28.52
C ARG A 613 19.47 -6.94 27.39
N LEU A 614 18.79 -6.65 26.29
CA LEU A 614 19.29 -5.68 25.30
C LEU A 614 19.51 -4.34 26.00
N ARG A 615 20.69 -3.77 25.83
CA ARG A 615 21.04 -2.47 26.41
C ARG A 615 20.18 -1.34 25.85
N GLN A 616 19.68 -1.49 24.63
CA GLN A 616 19.08 -0.43 23.82
C GLN A 616 17.59 -0.24 24.06
N LEU A 617 16.87 -1.17 24.72
CA LEU A 617 15.45 -0.99 25.00
C LEU A 617 15.18 -0.91 26.50
N VAL A 618 14.73 0.25 26.95
CA VAL A 618 14.39 0.52 28.35
C VAL A 618 12.87 0.43 28.57
N TYR A 619 12.46 -0.23 29.64
CA TYR A 619 11.08 -0.23 30.12
C TYR A 619 10.86 0.97 31.05
N LYS A 620 9.79 1.74 30.84
CA LYS A 620 9.37 2.78 31.77
C LYS A 620 7.86 2.80 31.94
N ASP A 621 7.39 2.70 33.18
CA ASP A 621 5.99 2.95 33.51
C ASP A 621 5.80 4.44 33.84
N LEU A 622 5.04 5.13 33.01
CA LEU A 622 4.69 6.53 33.15
C LEU A 622 3.18 6.73 33.39
N SER A 623 2.43 5.68 33.70
CA SER A 623 0.97 5.74 33.90
C SER A 623 0.54 6.69 35.03
N HIS A 624 1.42 6.97 35.99
CA HIS A 624 1.19 7.94 37.07
C HIS A 624 1.81 9.32 36.83
N VAL A 625 2.51 9.52 35.70
CA VAL A 625 3.25 10.74 35.38
C VAL A 625 2.67 11.45 34.15
N LEU A 626 2.30 10.68 33.13
CA LEU A 626 1.75 11.19 31.88
C LEU A 626 0.23 10.96 31.80
N PRO A 627 -0.49 11.77 31.00
CA PRO A 627 -1.91 11.54 30.76
C PRO A 627 -2.19 10.15 30.18
N PRO A 628 -3.39 9.58 30.45
CA PRO A 628 -3.85 8.37 29.79
C PRO A 628 -3.79 8.47 28.26
N PHE A 629 -3.57 7.34 27.58
CA PHE A 629 -3.44 7.32 26.11
C PHE A 629 -4.65 7.92 25.40
N LYS A 630 -5.85 7.71 25.94
CA LYS A 630 -7.09 8.30 25.42
C LYS A 630 -7.05 9.83 25.43
N GLU A 631 -6.53 10.46 26.48
CA GLU A 631 -6.42 11.92 26.55
C GLU A 631 -5.39 12.45 25.55
N LEU A 632 -4.25 11.75 25.42
CA LEU A 632 -3.25 12.07 24.39
C LEU A 632 -3.85 11.99 22.98
N ARG A 633 -4.65 10.94 22.71
CA ARG A 633 -5.34 10.75 21.43
C ARG A 633 -6.39 11.84 21.18
N ASP A 634 -7.23 12.12 22.17
CA ASP A 634 -8.30 13.13 22.06
C ASP A 634 -7.71 14.54 21.83
N ALA A 635 -6.51 14.80 22.35
CA ALA A 635 -5.75 16.03 22.10
C ALA A 635 -4.94 16.02 20.78
N GLY A 636 -4.94 14.93 20.01
CA GLY A 636 -4.25 14.83 18.72
C GLY A 636 -2.73 14.57 18.81
N PHE A 637 -2.26 14.06 19.95
CA PHE A 637 -0.84 13.81 20.23
C PHE A 637 0.02 15.06 20.03
N VAL A 638 -0.44 16.17 20.60
CA VAL A 638 0.25 17.47 20.55
C VAL A 638 1.64 17.41 21.20
N PRO A 639 2.65 18.10 20.65
CA PRO A 639 3.98 18.18 21.27
C PRO A 639 3.97 18.76 22.68
N SER A 640 3.00 19.63 23.00
CA SER A 640 2.85 20.23 24.33
C SER A 640 2.34 19.27 25.41
N ALA A 641 1.90 18.06 25.05
CA ALA A 641 1.31 17.09 25.98
C ALA A 641 2.30 16.65 27.08
N PHE A 642 3.60 16.58 26.75
CA PHE A 642 4.66 16.27 27.70
C PHE A 642 6.03 16.69 27.15
N LYS A 643 6.99 16.86 28.06
CA LYS A 643 8.39 17.16 27.71
C LYS A 643 9.08 15.92 27.13
N ASP A 644 9.83 16.07 26.03
CA ASP A 644 10.49 14.95 25.35
C ASP A 644 11.42 14.14 26.28
N GLU A 645 12.08 14.83 27.23
CA GLU A 645 12.97 14.23 28.23
C GLU A 645 12.28 13.23 29.18
N LEU A 646 10.94 13.28 29.30
CA LEU A 646 10.18 12.33 30.11
C LEU A 646 10.13 10.95 29.47
N VAL A 647 10.00 10.89 28.14
CA VAL A 647 9.86 9.64 27.37
C VAL A 647 11.18 9.12 26.81
N LEU A 648 12.17 9.99 26.62
CA LEU A 648 13.53 9.57 26.29
C LEU A 648 14.53 10.66 26.73
N GLY A 649 15.14 10.45 27.89
CA GLY A 649 16.16 11.35 28.41
C GLY A 649 17.49 11.24 27.64
N GLY A 650 18.28 12.30 27.69
CA GLY A 650 19.65 12.32 27.16
C GLY A 650 19.94 13.50 26.23
N ASP A 651 21.22 13.80 26.07
CA ASP A 651 21.67 14.86 25.18
C ASP A 651 21.38 14.49 23.71
N PRO A 652 20.61 15.29 22.94
CA PRO A 652 20.44 15.08 21.51
C PRO A 652 21.75 15.19 20.73
N PHE A 653 22.81 15.76 21.31
CA PHE A 653 24.14 15.88 20.71
C PHE A 653 25.14 15.04 21.53
N PRO A 654 25.13 13.70 21.39
CA PRO A 654 25.91 12.84 22.26
C PRO A 654 27.42 13.03 22.05
N PRO A 655 28.23 12.96 23.13
CA PRO A 655 29.67 12.79 22.98
C PRO A 655 29.96 11.41 22.37
N LEU A 656 31.01 11.33 21.56
CA LEU A 656 31.45 10.07 20.98
C LEU A 656 32.39 9.34 21.98
N PRO A 657 32.29 8.00 22.12
CA PRO A 657 31.44 7.11 21.32
C PRO A 657 29.96 7.12 21.75
N ALA A 658 29.06 7.11 20.77
CA ALA A 658 27.60 7.16 20.96
C ALA A 658 26.92 5.88 20.43
N ASP A 659 25.84 5.44 21.06
CA ASP A 659 25.08 4.27 20.59
C ASP A 659 24.36 4.61 19.27
N ILE A 660 24.26 3.67 18.32
CA ILE A 660 23.58 3.95 17.03
C ILE A 660 22.06 4.03 17.20
N LEU A 661 21.50 3.17 18.06
CA LEU A 661 20.08 3.16 18.44
C LEU A 661 19.96 3.19 19.97
N ILE A 662 19.10 4.07 20.48
CA ILE A 662 18.58 4.05 21.84
C ILE A 662 17.06 4.06 21.76
N ALA A 663 16.38 3.16 22.45
CA ALA A 663 14.93 3.06 22.48
C ALA A 663 14.41 2.92 23.92
N GLN A 664 13.22 3.45 24.16
CA GLN A 664 12.51 3.34 25.42
C GLN A 664 11.03 3.11 25.14
N ALA A 665 10.48 2.04 25.71
CA ALA A 665 9.04 1.78 25.71
C ALA A 665 8.43 2.40 26.97
N ASN A 666 7.63 3.44 26.78
CA ASN A 666 7.00 4.19 27.86
C ASN A 666 5.52 3.82 27.93
N PHE A 667 5.10 3.17 29.00
CA PHE A 667 3.73 2.75 29.18
C PHE A 667 2.91 3.81 29.91
N VAL A 668 1.71 4.05 29.40
CA VAL A 668 0.69 4.94 30.00
C VAL A 668 -0.62 4.17 30.09
N GLU A 669 -1.58 4.66 30.86
CA GLU A 669 -2.88 3.98 30.97
C GLU A 669 -3.52 3.84 29.57
N GLY A 670 -3.69 2.58 29.13
CA GLY A 670 -4.28 2.23 27.83
C GLY A 670 -3.34 2.29 26.61
N GLY A 671 -2.04 2.55 26.77
CA GLY A 671 -1.14 2.69 25.62
C GLY A 671 0.37 2.60 25.91
N CYS A 672 1.15 2.68 24.83
CA CYS A 672 2.61 2.67 24.84
C CYS A 672 3.14 3.75 23.90
N ILE A 673 4.10 4.54 24.37
CA ILE A 673 4.88 5.50 23.58
C ILE A 673 6.28 4.90 23.40
N LEU A 674 6.55 4.36 22.21
CA LEU A 674 7.88 3.89 21.83
C LEU A 674 8.71 5.08 21.37
N ALA A 675 9.65 5.51 22.20
CA ALA A 675 10.55 6.62 21.90
C ALA A 675 11.90 6.07 21.43
N THR A 676 12.43 6.57 20.32
CA THR A 676 13.68 6.11 19.71
C THR A 676 14.59 7.27 19.34
N ASN A 677 15.89 7.10 19.57
CA ASN A 677 16.96 7.96 19.06
C ASN A 677 17.81 7.12 18.11
N PHE A 678 17.89 7.53 16.85
CA PHE A 678 18.83 6.99 15.87
C PHE A 678 19.94 8.00 15.60
N HIS A 679 21.19 7.56 15.56
CA HIS A 679 22.32 8.44 15.30
C HIS A 679 22.29 8.92 13.83
N HIS A 680 22.10 10.22 13.60
CA HIS A 680 21.73 10.74 12.29
C HIS A 680 22.88 10.69 11.25
N CYS A 681 24.15 10.69 11.69
CA CYS A 681 25.28 10.38 10.80
C CYS A 681 25.23 8.95 10.22
N CYS A 682 24.48 8.04 10.83
CA CYS A 682 24.40 6.65 10.41
C CYS A 682 23.09 6.34 9.67
N LEU A 683 21.99 7.02 10.00
CA LEU A 683 20.72 6.83 9.33
C LEU A 683 20.08 8.19 9.05
N ASP A 684 19.62 8.39 7.82
CA ASP A 684 18.68 9.48 7.53
C ASP A 684 17.22 9.03 7.77
N GLY A 685 16.25 9.90 7.46
CA GLY A 685 14.82 9.61 7.65
C GLY A 685 14.35 8.32 6.99
N ILE A 686 14.83 8.02 5.77
CA ILE A 686 14.48 6.78 5.07
C ILE A 686 15.12 5.58 5.76
N GLY A 687 16.41 5.67 6.11
CA GLY A 687 17.11 4.60 6.81
C GLY A 687 16.46 4.23 8.14
N VAL A 688 16.03 5.22 8.92
CA VAL A 688 15.32 4.99 10.18
C VAL A 688 14.00 4.25 9.97
N MET A 689 13.22 4.61 8.94
CA MET A 689 11.97 3.91 8.65
C MET A 689 12.21 2.46 8.21
N VAL A 690 13.28 2.20 7.45
CA VAL A 690 13.68 0.83 7.11
C VAL A 690 14.01 0.04 8.39
N ALA A 691 14.82 0.60 9.29
CA ALA A 691 15.18 -0.05 10.55
C ALA A 691 13.95 -0.35 11.43
N LEU A 692 13.00 0.59 11.53
CA LEU A 692 11.74 0.41 12.25
C LEU A 692 10.84 -0.64 11.60
N LYS A 693 10.78 -0.71 10.27
CA LYS A 693 10.01 -1.73 9.56
C LYS A 693 10.56 -3.13 9.84
N VAL A 694 11.88 -3.29 9.82
CA VAL A 694 12.52 -4.56 10.21
C VAL A 694 12.19 -4.92 11.66
N TRP A 695 12.15 -3.94 12.56
CA TRP A 695 11.75 -4.17 13.95
C TRP A 695 10.29 -4.57 14.10
N ALA A 696 9.39 -3.88 13.42
CA ALA A 696 7.97 -4.17 13.42
C ALA A 696 7.69 -5.59 12.88
N GLU A 697 8.29 -5.94 11.73
CA GLU A 697 8.19 -7.28 11.16
C GLU A 697 8.79 -8.36 12.07
N SER A 698 9.91 -8.06 12.72
CA SER A 698 10.52 -8.97 13.70
C SER A 698 9.60 -9.22 14.89
N CYS A 699 8.84 -8.22 15.35
CA CYS A 699 7.83 -8.40 16.40
C CYS A 699 6.69 -9.31 15.94
N ARG A 700 6.18 -9.13 14.71
CA ARG A 700 5.15 -10.03 14.13
C ARG A 700 5.64 -11.47 14.02
N TYR A 701 6.90 -11.66 13.61
CA TYR A 701 7.51 -12.99 13.55
C TYR A 701 7.54 -13.66 14.94
N VAL A 702 7.88 -12.89 15.98
CA VAL A 702 7.90 -13.37 17.37
C VAL A 702 6.50 -13.74 17.86
N GLN A 703 5.45 -13.07 17.38
CA GLN A 703 4.04 -13.39 17.63
C GLN A 703 3.53 -14.62 16.85
N GLY A 704 4.34 -15.18 15.95
CA GLY A 704 4.01 -16.38 15.17
C GLY A 704 3.62 -16.13 13.72
N ASP A 705 3.70 -14.89 13.21
CA ASP A 705 3.57 -14.62 11.77
C ASP A 705 4.82 -15.06 11.01
N MET A 706 4.81 -16.32 10.54
CA MET A 706 5.92 -16.92 9.80
C MET A 706 6.16 -16.29 8.42
N SER A 707 5.27 -15.40 7.94
CA SER A 707 5.49 -14.65 6.69
C SER A 707 6.37 -13.40 6.89
N ALA A 708 6.46 -12.88 8.12
CA ALA A 708 7.23 -11.68 8.48
C ALA A 708 8.74 -11.96 8.58
N THR A 709 9.34 -12.39 7.47
CA THR A 709 10.74 -12.83 7.41
C THR A 709 11.75 -11.72 7.14
N CYS A 710 11.30 -10.50 6.81
CA CYS A 710 12.14 -9.41 6.31
C CYS A 710 12.90 -9.76 5.01
N SER A 711 12.37 -10.66 4.17
CA SER A 711 13.05 -11.13 2.95
C SER A 711 13.28 -10.05 1.88
N TRP A 712 12.64 -8.89 2.01
CA TRP A 712 12.83 -7.72 1.15
C TRP A 712 14.07 -6.89 1.51
N LEU A 713 14.68 -7.12 2.67
CA LEU A 713 15.86 -6.38 3.13
C LEU A 713 17.11 -6.84 2.38
N ASP A 714 17.74 -5.93 1.64
CA ASP A 714 19.01 -6.24 0.97
C ASP A 714 20.14 -6.43 2.00
N PRO A 715 21.01 -7.45 1.89
CA PRO A 715 22.12 -7.66 2.82
C PRO A 715 23.12 -6.50 2.92
N GLU A 716 23.22 -5.64 1.90
CA GLU A 716 24.07 -4.44 1.88
C GLU A 716 23.34 -3.17 2.33
N SER A 717 22.10 -3.27 2.81
CA SER A 717 21.29 -2.12 3.22
C SER A 717 21.99 -1.21 4.24
N PHE A 718 22.82 -1.77 5.12
CA PHE A 718 23.58 -1.01 6.13
C PHE A 718 25.06 -0.82 5.76
N ASN A 719 25.47 -1.15 4.53
CA ASN A 719 26.88 -1.06 4.14
C ASN A 719 27.26 0.37 3.78
N HIS A 720 27.74 1.14 4.76
CA HIS A 720 28.17 2.52 4.57
C HIS A 720 29.31 2.68 3.56
N SER A 721 30.08 1.65 3.21
CA SER A 721 31.10 1.76 2.16
C SER A 721 30.54 1.61 0.75
N LEU A 722 29.29 1.17 0.60
CA LEU A 722 28.70 0.88 -0.72
C LEU A 722 28.65 2.10 -1.65
N PRO A 723 28.29 3.33 -1.22
CA PRO A 723 28.28 4.48 -2.11
C PRO A 723 29.67 4.78 -2.71
N GLU A 724 30.73 4.69 -1.92
CA GLU A 724 32.10 4.90 -2.40
C GLU A 724 32.52 3.82 -3.41
N ILE A 725 32.19 2.56 -3.11
CA ILE A 725 32.44 1.43 -4.03
C ILE A 725 31.76 1.65 -5.39
N LEU A 726 30.48 2.03 -5.38
CA LEU A 726 29.72 2.28 -6.61
C LEU A 726 30.24 3.51 -7.37
N TYR A 727 30.58 4.58 -6.64
CA TYR A 727 31.10 5.81 -7.20
C TYR A 727 32.43 5.60 -7.96
N GLU A 728 33.35 4.82 -7.38
CA GLU A 728 34.61 4.47 -8.01
C GLU A 728 34.41 3.52 -9.18
N GLN A 729 33.59 2.48 -9.00
CA GLN A 729 33.34 1.45 -10.01
C GLN A 729 32.66 2.01 -11.27
N GLU A 730 31.71 2.93 -11.11
CA GLU A 730 30.99 3.55 -12.22
C GLU A 730 31.77 4.72 -12.87
N GLY A 731 32.96 5.05 -12.35
CA GLY A 731 33.90 5.98 -12.98
C GLY A 731 33.54 7.46 -12.85
N TYR A 732 32.78 7.84 -11.81
CA TYR A 732 32.40 9.23 -11.56
C TYR A 732 33.51 10.07 -10.92
N ALA A 733 34.52 9.41 -10.34
CA ALA A 733 35.64 10.07 -9.68
C ALA A 733 36.38 11.08 -10.59
N ARG A 734 36.42 12.34 -10.14
CA ARG A 734 37.12 13.43 -10.84
C ARG A 734 37.77 14.42 -9.87
N PRO A 735 38.76 15.22 -10.31
CA PRO A 735 39.39 16.20 -9.45
C PRO A 735 38.41 17.29 -8.97
N ALA A 736 38.46 17.64 -7.68
CA ALA A 736 37.54 18.61 -7.07
C ALA A 736 37.55 20.01 -7.74
N HIS A 737 38.67 20.43 -8.33
CA HIS A 737 38.78 21.71 -9.02
C HIS A 737 38.06 21.76 -10.38
N GLU A 738 37.60 20.61 -10.91
CA GLU A 738 36.79 20.51 -12.13
C GLU A 738 35.28 20.54 -11.85
N VAL A 739 34.88 20.52 -10.57
CA VAL A 739 33.48 20.59 -10.15
C VAL A 739 32.97 22.03 -10.20
N ASP A 740 31.71 22.22 -10.60
CA ASP A 740 31.05 23.53 -10.57
C ASP A 740 31.01 24.09 -9.13
N PRO A 741 31.57 25.30 -8.86
CA PRO A 741 31.54 25.90 -7.53
C PRO A 741 30.13 26.10 -6.96
N GLY A 742 29.08 26.18 -7.80
CA GLY A 742 27.70 26.29 -7.34
C GLY A 742 27.20 25.06 -6.58
N VAL A 743 27.86 23.89 -6.71
CA VAL A 743 27.51 22.67 -5.96
C VAL A 743 27.65 22.87 -4.44
N TRP A 744 28.56 23.74 -3.98
CA TRP A 744 28.67 24.11 -2.57
C TRP A 744 27.37 24.70 -1.99
N GLY A 745 26.51 25.28 -2.82
CA GLY A 745 25.20 25.77 -2.41
C GLY A 745 24.27 24.67 -1.86
N PHE A 746 24.57 23.41 -2.18
CA PHE A 746 23.75 22.25 -1.83
C PHE A 746 24.34 21.38 -0.71
N LEU A 747 25.47 21.80 -0.14
CA LEU A 747 26.21 21.08 0.90
C LEU A 747 26.24 21.88 2.21
N PRO A 748 26.25 21.23 3.39
CA PRO A 748 26.45 21.90 4.68
C PRO A 748 27.92 22.22 4.97
N PHE A 749 28.74 22.35 3.92
CA PHE A 749 30.18 22.59 3.98
C PHE A 749 30.58 23.68 3.00
N LEU A 750 31.83 24.12 3.11
CA LEU A 750 32.37 25.24 2.34
C LEU A 750 33.63 24.83 1.57
N PRO A 751 33.96 25.57 0.49
CA PRO A 751 35.24 25.42 -0.18
C PRO A 751 36.43 25.53 0.80
N PRO A 752 37.47 24.68 0.67
CA PRO A 752 38.65 24.72 1.54
C PRO A 752 39.37 26.07 1.57
N GLU A 753 39.38 26.79 0.44
CA GLU A 753 40.13 28.03 0.21
C GLU A 753 39.44 29.31 0.74
N GLU A 754 38.19 29.23 1.23
CA GLU A 754 37.54 30.40 1.84
C GLU A 754 38.09 30.69 3.25
N PRO A 755 38.64 31.89 3.51
CA PRO A 755 39.18 32.28 4.81
C PRO A 755 38.12 32.23 5.92
N LEU A 756 38.55 31.96 7.15
CA LEU A 756 37.72 31.91 8.36
C LEU A 756 37.17 33.28 8.82
N GLU A 757 37.38 34.36 8.06
CA GLU A 757 37.02 35.72 8.49
C GLU A 757 35.56 36.08 8.17
N ASN A 758 34.85 36.53 9.21
CA ASN A 758 33.54 37.18 9.13
C ASN A 758 33.63 38.45 8.26
N HIS A 759 33.36 38.34 6.97
CA HIS A 759 33.16 39.52 6.12
C HIS A 759 31.67 39.77 5.92
N GLY A 760 31.14 40.70 6.73
CA GLY A 760 30.10 41.60 6.26
C GLY A 760 30.64 42.46 5.13
N ASN A 761 29.82 42.65 4.10
CA ASN A 761 30.01 43.61 2.99
C ASN A 761 31.32 43.48 2.21
N GLY A 762 31.38 42.52 1.29
CA GLY A 762 32.40 42.47 0.25
C GLY A 762 31.87 41.82 -1.03
N THR A 763 31.69 42.61 -2.09
CA THR A 763 31.35 42.13 -3.44
C THR A 763 32.37 41.10 -3.92
N PHE A 764 31.96 39.84 -4.06
CA PHE A 764 32.78 38.79 -4.66
C PHE A 764 33.10 39.14 -6.11
N LYS A 765 34.39 39.30 -6.42
CA LYS A 765 34.87 39.23 -7.81
C LYS A 765 34.84 37.77 -8.23
N THR A 766 33.80 37.36 -8.95
CA THR A 766 33.77 36.08 -9.67
C THR A 766 34.96 36.01 -10.62
N GLU A 767 35.92 35.13 -10.33
CA GLU A 767 36.78 34.60 -11.39
C GLU A 767 35.88 33.97 -12.46
N LYS A 768 36.14 34.34 -13.71
CA LYS A 768 35.33 33.92 -14.85
C LYS A 768 35.34 32.39 -14.94
N SER A 769 34.22 31.77 -14.57
CA SER A 769 33.92 30.38 -14.91
C SER A 769 34.24 30.14 -16.39
N ARG A 770 35.04 29.09 -16.66
CA ARG A 770 35.35 28.64 -18.03
C ARG A 770 34.16 27.92 -18.69
N LEU A 771 33.05 27.74 -17.97
CA LEU A 771 31.83 27.11 -18.46
C LEU A 771 30.89 28.17 -19.08
N PRO A 772 30.14 27.84 -20.15
CA PRO A 772 29.13 28.74 -20.72
C PRO A 772 28.12 29.19 -19.66
N LYS A 773 27.77 30.49 -19.64
CA LYS A 773 26.85 31.10 -18.65
C LYS A 773 25.49 30.40 -18.50
N GLU A 774 25.04 29.69 -19.52
CA GLU A 774 23.75 28.98 -19.54
C GLU A 774 23.76 27.62 -18.80
N LYS A 775 24.94 27.09 -18.42
CA LYS A 775 25.07 25.78 -17.74
C LYS A 775 25.59 25.84 -16.30
N ALA A 776 25.92 27.02 -15.78
CA ALA A 776 26.50 27.16 -14.45
C ALA A 776 25.41 27.16 -13.37
N LEU A 777 25.61 26.40 -12.29
CA LEU A 777 24.77 26.49 -11.10
C LEU A 777 24.86 27.90 -10.48
N PRO A 778 23.78 28.39 -9.85
CA PRO A 778 23.81 29.67 -9.16
C PRO A 778 24.83 29.63 -8.00
N PRO A 779 25.37 30.79 -7.63
CA PRO A 779 26.26 30.88 -6.47
C PRO A 779 25.54 30.41 -5.20
N ALA A 780 26.30 29.81 -4.28
CA ALA A 780 25.79 29.40 -2.98
C ALA A 780 25.17 30.61 -2.24
N PRO A 781 23.99 30.45 -1.62
CA PRO A 781 23.41 31.53 -0.83
C PRO A 781 24.33 31.88 0.33
N VAL A 782 24.51 33.19 0.56
CA VAL A 782 25.34 33.70 1.64
C VAL A 782 24.48 33.92 2.87
N PHE A 783 24.86 33.29 3.97
CA PHE A 783 24.24 33.45 5.28
C PHE A 783 25.33 33.42 6.37
N PRO A 784 25.06 33.92 7.59
CA PRO A 784 26.02 33.89 8.69
C PRO A 784 26.47 32.45 9.01
N ARG A 785 27.75 32.16 8.85
CA ARG A 785 28.32 30.81 9.01
C ARG A 785 28.62 30.53 10.48
N LYS A 786 28.23 29.35 10.96
CA LYS A 786 28.42 28.92 12.36
C LYS A 786 29.02 27.52 12.35
N PHE A 787 30.26 27.39 12.80
CA PHE A 787 31.01 26.12 12.77
C PHE A 787 31.04 25.38 14.11
N ALA A 788 30.52 25.99 15.19
CA ALA A 788 30.37 25.31 16.46
C ALA A 788 29.19 24.34 16.37
N TRP A 789 29.46 23.04 16.51
CA TRP A 789 28.44 22.01 16.58
C TRP A 789 28.43 21.34 17.97
N PRO A 790 27.26 21.26 18.64
CA PRO A 790 26.03 22.00 18.33
C PRO A 790 26.22 23.52 18.50
N PRO A 791 25.40 24.37 17.85
CA PRO A 791 25.45 25.81 18.08
C PRO A 791 25.13 26.09 19.56
N PRO A 792 25.73 27.10 20.21
CA PRO A 792 25.43 27.45 21.59
C PRO A 792 23.92 27.64 21.79
N PRO A 793 23.35 27.14 22.91
CA PRO A 793 21.93 27.32 23.16
C PRO A 793 21.62 28.81 23.39
N ALA A 794 20.50 29.28 22.85
CA ALA A 794 20.00 30.61 23.15
C ALA A 794 19.52 30.70 24.61
N GLN A 795 19.59 31.89 25.22
CA GLN A 795 19.09 32.14 26.57
C GLN A 795 17.57 31.95 26.65
N ASP A 796 16.86 32.47 25.64
CA ASP A 796 15.41 32.30 25.49
C ASP A 796 15.14 31.19 24.47
N GLY A 797 14.64 30.05 24.95
CA GLY A 797 14.24 28.93 24.08
C GLY A 797 12.92 29.20 23.37
N LEU A 798 12.69 28.49 22.27
CA LEU A 798 11.40 28.52 21.57
C LEU A 798 10.39 27.60 22.26
N SER A 799 9.11 27.95 22.14
CA SER A 799 8.01 27.06 22.50
C SER A 799 7.49 26.40 21.22
N THR A 800 7.45 25.07 21.19
CA THR A 800 6.88 24.30 20.08
C THR A 800 5.36 24.50 20.03
N SER A 801 4.81 24.74 18.84
CA SER A 801 3.37 24.77 18.60
C SER A 801 3.00 23.98 17.35
N MET A 802 1.81 23.39 17.36
CA MET A 802 1.23 22.59 16.29
C MET A 802 -0.04 23.24 15.73
N PHE A 803 -0.11 23.32 14.41
CA PHE A 803 -1.24 23.81 13.66
C PHE A 803 -1.74 22.74 12.69
N LEU A 804 -3.04 22.59 12.53
CA LEU A 804 -3.66 21.71 11.54
C LEU A 804 -4.17 22.53 10.35
N ILE A 805 -3.79 22.15 9.13
CA ILE A 805 -4.51 22.52 7.91
C ILE A 805 -5.54 21.41 7.65
N PRO A 806 -6.86 21.67 7.82
CA PRO A 806 -7.90 20.69 7.51
C PRO A 806 -7.88 20.28 6.02
N PRO A 807 -8.31 19.06 5.67
CA PRO A 807 -8.25 18.56 4.30
C PRO A 807 -8.95 19.46 3.28
N GLU A 808 -10.10 20.05 3.64
CA GLU A 808 -10.82 21.00 2.81
C GLU A 808 -10.00 22.28 2.54
N ASN A 809 -9.19 22.70 3.50
CA ASN A 809 -8.33 23.88 3.37
C ASN A 809 -7.06 23.57 2.58
N VAL A 810 -6.53 22.35 2.66
CA VAL A 810 -5.45 21.87 1.77
C VAL A 810 -5.90 21.97 0.31
N GLN A 811 -7.11 21.50 0.00
CA GLN A 811 -7.65 21.59 -1.36
C GLN A 811 -7.91 23.03 -1.82
N LYS A 812 -8.43 23.90 -0.95
CA LYS A 812 -8.60 25.33 -1.25
C LYS A 812 -7.26 26.01 -1.55
N LEU A 813 -6.24 25.74 -0.74
CA LEU A 813 -4.89 26.28 -0.94
C LEU A 813 -4.32 25.80 -2.28
N LYS A 814 -4.50 24.52 -2.62
CA LYS A 814 -4.11 23.94 -3.90
C LYS A 814 -4.80 24.64 -5.08
N GLN A 815 -6.13 24.79 -5.02
CA GLN A 815 -6.90 25.47 -6.07
C GLN A 815 -6.46 26.92 -6.25
N LYS A 816 -6.18 27.65 -5.15
CA LYS A 816 -5.69 29.03 -5.19
C LYS A 816 -4.34 29.11 -5.92
N VAL A 817 -3.40 28.21 -5.64
CA VAL A 817 -2.08 28.20 -6.30
C VAL A 817 -2.19 27.79 -7.76
N ILE A 818 -3.05 26.82 -8.12
CA ILE A 818 -3.23 26.42 -9.52
C ILE A 818 -3.80 27.59 -10.35
N ALA A 819 -4.68 28.40 -9.77
CA ALA A 819 -5.25 29.57 -10.43
C ALA A 819 -4.30 30.79 -10.48
N ASP A 820 -3.13 30.70 -9.85
CA ASP A 820 -2.19 31.81 -9.72
C ASP A 820 -1.30 31.95 -10.97
N PRO A 821 -1.32 33.09 -11.68
CA PRO A 821 -0.45 33.32 -12.83
C PRO A 821 1.05 33.19 -12.50
N GLU A 822 1.46 33.52 -11.28
CA GLU A 822 2.87 33.44 -10.87
C GLU A 822 3.33 32.01 -10.58
N ALA A 823 2.40 31.06 -10.43
CA ALA A 823 2.71 29.63 -10.42
C ALA A 823 3.08 29.10 -11.81
N LYS A 824 2.90 29.92 -12.87
CA LYS A 824 3.21 29.62 -14.28
C LYS A 824 2.62 28.30 -14.79
N GLY A 825 1.51 27.84 -14.20
CA GLY A 825 0.89 26.55 -14.52
C GLY A 825 1.73 25.31 -14.16
N ALA A 826 2.92 25.48 -13.57
CA ALA A 826 3.86 24.39 -13.27
C ALA A 826 3.62 23.74 -11.90
N ILE A 827 2.88 24.40 -11.01
CA ILE A 827 2.75 23.98 -9.60
C ILE A 827 1.43 23.24 -9.36
N THR A 828 1.53 21.92 -9.20
CA THR A 828 0.40 21.04 -8.85
C THR A 828 0.64 20.23 -7.57
N SER A 829 1.86 20.27 -7.04
CA SER A 829 2.31 19.49 -5.88
C SER A 829 1.81 20.09 -4.57
N ILE A 830 1.07 19.30 -3.78
CA ILE A 830 0.65 19.69 -2.43
C ILE A 830 1.87 19.93 -1.54
N SER A 831 2.95 19.16 -1.75
CA SER A 831 4.19 19.28 -0.98
C SER A 831 4.84 20.66 -1.16
N ASP A 832 4.97 21.17 -2.39
CA ASP A 832 5.53 22.52 -2.62
C ASP A 832 4.64 23.60 -2.04
N ILE A 833 3.33 23.45 -2.22
CA ILE A 833 2.33 24.43 -1.82
C ILE A 833 2.33 24.59 -0.29
N VAL A 834 2.33 23.47 0.44
CA VAL A 834 2.39 23.48 1.91
C VAL A 834 3.74 24.00 2.40
N GLN A 835 4.86 23.58 1.81
CA GLN A 835 6.19 24.08 2.21
C GLN A 835 6.35 25.58 1.95
N ALA A 836 5.85 26.08 0.82
CA ALA A 836 5.86 27.50 0.48
C ALA A 836 5.00 28.32 1.44
N PHE A 837 3.79 27.85 1.71
CA PHE A 837 2.90 28.45 2.70
C PHE A 837 3.56 28.48 4.08
N PHE A 838 4.14 27.36 4.52
CA PHE A 838 4.73 27.25 5.84
C PHE A 838 5.99 28.10 6.01
N TRP A 839 6.88 28.11 5.01
CA TRP A 839 8.06 28.97 5.00
C TRP A 839 7.68 30.45 5.07
N ARG A 840 6.72 30.89 4.24
CA ARG A 840 6.22 32.27 4.27
C ARG A 840 5.68 32.62 5.64
N SER A 841 4.77 31.82 6.19
CA SER A 841 4.11 32.13 7.45
C SER A 841 5.11 32.23 8.61
N ALA A 842 6.04 31.28 8.71
CA ALA A 842 7.06 31.27 9.76
C ALA A 842 8.04 32.45 9.68
N ILE A 843 8.40 32.89 8.47
CA ILE A 843 9.28 34.06 8.29
C ILE A 843 8.51 35.36 8.47
N LYS A 844 7.29 35.45 7.97
CA LYS A 844 6.44 36.64 8.09
C LYS A 844 6.14 36.97 9.54
N ALA A 845 5.86 35.99 10.38
CA ALA A 845 5.67 36.20 11.81
C ALA A 845 6.91 36.82 12.48
N ARG A 846 8.10 36.27 12.18
CA ARG A 846 9.39 36.79 12.67
C ARG A 846 9.69 38.19 12.15
N TYR A 847 9.46 38.42 10.86
CA TYR A 847 9.65 39.72 10.22
C TYR A 847 8.75 40.79 10.84
N ARG A 848 7.49 40.47 11.12
CA ARG A 848 6.56 41.38 11.81
C ARG A 848 7.03 41.71 13.21
N VAL A 849 7.50 40.74 14.00
CA VAL A 849 8.11 41.01 15.31
C VAL A 849 9.30 41.95 15.19
N ALA A 850 10.25 41.64 14.30
CA ALA A 850 11.46 42.42 14.10
C ALA A 850 11.14 43.87 13.69
N LYS A 851 10.20 44.07 12.77
CA LYS A 851 9.84 45.39 12.24
C LYS A 851 8.91 46.18 13.17
N GLU A 852 7.81 45.57 13.60
CA GLU A 852 6.73 46.22 14.35
C GLU A 852 7.08 46.42 15.83
N LEU A 853 7.80 45.47 16.45
CA LEU A 853 8.12 45.52 17.88
C LEU A 853 9.56 45.97 18.17
N ARG A 854 10.52 45.60 17.32
CA ARG A 854 11.95 45.89 17.55
C ARG A 854 12.51 47.02 16.68
N GLY A 855 11.74 47.50 15.69
CA GLY A 855 12.14 48.60 14.82
C GLY A 855 13.30 48.27 13.87
N GLU A 856 13.51 46.98 13.57
CA GLU A 856 14.56 46.52 12.66
C GLU A 856 14.22 46.91 11.21
N ILE A 857 15.25 47.28 10.45
CA ILE A 857 15.14 47.69 9.04
C ILE A 857 15.81 46.63 8.19
N PHE A 858 15.09 46.11 7.20
CA PHE A 858 15.58 45.07 6.30
C PHE A 858 16.02 45.70 4.97
N GLY A 859 17.24 45.39 4.55
CA GLY A 859 17.79 45.82 3.26
C GLY A 859 17.40 44.87 2.12
N PRO A 860 17.60 45.28 0.85
CA PRO A 860 17.34 44.44 -0.31
C PRO A 860 18.24 43.19 -0.38
N ASP A 861 19.40 43.23 0.28
CA ASP A 861 20.36 42.13 0.34
C ASP A 861 20.08 41.12 1.48
N GLU A 862 19.12 41.41 2.36
CA GLU A 862 18.76 40.51 3.46
C GLU A 862 17.79 39.44 2.95
N ILE A 863 18.32 38.22 2.80
CA ILE A 863 17.60 37.07 2.26
C ILE A 863 17.13 36.10 3.35
N SER A 864 16.00 35.46 3.11
CA SER A 864 15.61 34.24 3.77
C SER A 864 16.13 33.04 2.97
N VAL A 865 16.75 32.08 3.65
CA VAL A 865 17.21 30.82 3.06
C VAL A 865 16.37 29.73 3.70
N LEU A 866 15.73 28.92 2.87
CA LEU A 866 15.03 27.72 3.29
C LEU A 866 15.90 26.51 2.96
N GLU A 867 16.23 25.71 3.96
CA GLU A 867 16.94 24.44 3.76
C GLU A 867 15.93 23.29 3.70
N LEU A 868 15.97 22.53 2.61
CA LEU A 868 15.11 21.38 2.36
C LEU A 868 15.99 20.16 2.09
N PRO A 869 16.10 19.20 3.03
CA PRO A 869 16.76 17.93 2.76
C PRO A 869 16.00 17.16 1.66
N VAL A 870 16.73 16.72 0.64
CA VAL A 870 16.20 15.94 -0.49
C VAL A 870 16.94 14.61 -0.56
N ASP A 871 16.19 13.52 -0.74
CA ASP A 871 16.76 12.18 -0.91
C ASP A 871 17.54 12.10 -2.23
N GLY A 872 18.84 11.86 -2.12
CA GLY A 872 19.79 11.69 -3.20
C GLY A 872 20.04 10.24 -3.60
N ARG A 873 19.51 9.22 -2.89
CA ARG A 873 19.57 7.82 -3.40
C ARG A 873 18.96 7.76 -4.78
N PRO A 874 17.82 8.44 -5.03
CA PRO A 874 17.33 8.78 -6.33
C PRO A 874 18.30 9.53 -7.25
N TYR A 875 19.60 9.62 -7.13
CA TYR A 875 20.42 10.32 -8.14
C TYR A 875 21.80 9.70 -8.33
N PHE A 876 22.08 8.68 -7.53
CA PHE A 876 23.41 8.14 -7.33
C PHE A 876 23.67 6.97 -8.28
N SER A 877 23.36 5.73 -7.90
CA SER A 877 23.65 4.55 -8.71
C SER A 877 22.47 3.58 -8.78
N SER A 878 22.29 2.92 -9.93
CA SER A 878 21.31 1.85 -10.12
C SER A 878 21.52 0.65 -9.20
N LEU A 879 22.74 0.44 -8.74
CA LEU A 879 23.14 -0.69 -7.90
C LEU A 879 22.99 -0.42 -6.41
N LEU A 880 22.66 0.82 -6.01
CA LEU A 880 22.38 1.15 -4.61
C LEU A 880 21.00 0.58 -4.20
N PRO A 881 20.89 -0.29 -3.18
CA PRO A 881 19.61 -0.89 -2.79
C PRO A 881 18.56 0.15 -2.40
N SER A 882 17.29 -0.12 -2.70
CA SER A 882 16.17 0.73 -2.24
C SER A 882 16.04 0.77 -0.72
N SER A 883 16.52 -0.27 -0.03
CA SER A 883 16.57 -0.38 1.42
C SER A 883 17.84 0.21 2.06
N TYR A 884 18.70 0.89 1.28
CA TYR A 884 19.94 1.50 1.81
C TYR A 884 19.67 2.52 2.92
N MET A 885 20.30 2.34 4.08
CA MET A 885 19.99 3.08 5.31
C MET A 885 20.89 4.29 5.57
N GLY A 886 22.09 4.32 5.00
CA GLY A 886 23.03 5.44 5.16
C GLY A 886 22.52 6.73 4.52
N SER A 887 23.11 7.87 4.89
CA SER A 887 22.67 9.16 4.36
C SER A 887 23.00 9.29 2.88
N MET A 888 22.06 9.80 2.10
CA MET A 888 22.31 10.27 0.73
C MET A 888 21.65 11.65 0.52
N LEU A 889 21.65 12.50 1.54
CA LEU A 889 20.90 13.76 1.49
C LEU A 889 21.65 14.86 0.73
N ILE A 890 20.88 15.65 -0.01
CA ILE A 890 21.28 16.92 -0.62
C ILE A 890 20.44 18.04 -0.02
N LEU A 891 21.04 19.20 0.28
CA LEU A 891 20.29 20.34 0.80
C LEU A 891 19.86 21.25 -0.34
N ASN A 892 18.58 21.20 -0.71
CA ASN A 892 18.00 22.21 -1.59
C ASN A 892 17.87 23.53 -0.80
N ARG A 893 18.46 24.62 -1.31
CA ARG A 893 18.50 25.93 -0.63
C ARG A 893 17.87 27.08 -1.42
N PRO A 894 16.54 27.04 -1.72
CA PRO A 894 15.84 28.20 -2.25
C PRO A 894 15.96 29.39 -1.29
N ASN A 895 16.06 30.58 -1.86
CA ASN A 895 16.19 31.81 -1.10
C ASN A 895 15.48 32.97 -1.79
N MET A 896 15.01 33.92 -0.98
CA MET A 896 14.24 35.10 -1.42
C MET A 896 14.51 36.25 -0.45
N PRO A 897 14.60 37.52 -0.90
CA PRO A 897 14.68 38.66 0.01
C PRO A 897 13.55 38.62 1.05
N VAL A 898 13.87 38.91 2.32
CA VAL A 898 12.93 38.78 3.44
C VAL A 898 11.68 39.63 3.20
N GLU A 899 11.85 40.88 2.76
CA GLU A 899 10.74 41.79 2.47
C GLU A 899 9.86 41.26 1.33
N THR A 900 10.47 40.70 0.28
CA THR A 900 9.73 40.08 -0.82
C THR A 900 8.95 38.87 -0.35
N LEU A 901 9.54 37.98 0.45
CA LEU A 901 8.85 36.79 0.97
C LEU A 901 7.65 37.17 1.85
N CYS A 902 7.78 38.23 2.65
CA CYS A 902 6.76 38.67 3.60
C CYS A 902 5.71 39.62 2.99
N SER A 903 5.99 40.21 1.82
CA SER A 903 5.13 41.16 1.12
C SER A 903 3.79 40.51 0.76
N PRO A 904 2.65 41.21 0.92
CA PRO A 904 1.34 40.70 0.51
C PRO A 904 1.20 40.54 -1.01
N GLU A 905 2.04 41.24 -1.80
CA GLU A 905 2.09 41.13 -3.26
C GLU A 905 2.72 39.82 -3.74
N THR A 906 3.64 39.23 -2.98
CA THR A 906 4.22 37.93 -3.33
C THR A 906 3.22 36.82 -3.04
N SER A 907 2.84 36.07 -4.06
CA SER A 907 1.88 34.99 -3.92
C SER A 907 2.51 33.68 -3.41
N ILE A 908 1.69 32.79 -2.81
CA ILE A 908 2.14 31.43 -2.47
C ILE A 908 2.56 30.65 -3.71
N GLY A 909 1.90 30.87 -4.86
CA GLY A 909 2.25 30.23 -6.13
C GLY A 909 3.65 30.61 -6.59
N ARG A 910 4.05 31.88 -6.44
CA ARG A 910 5.41 32.35 -6.75
C ARG A 910 6.47 31.67 -5.90
N ILE A 911 6.21 31.55 -4.59
CA ILE A 911 7.12 30.91 -3.64
C ILE A 911 7.23 29.41 -3.95
N ALA A 912 6.11 28.73 -4.18
CA ALA A 912 6.09 27.31 -4.55
C ALA A 912 6.84 27.06 -5.86
N TYR A 913 6.71 27.96 -6.83
CA TYR A 913 7.48 27.91 -8.07
C TYR A 913 8.99 28.08 -7.85
N LEU A 914 9.41 28.97 -6.96
CA LEU A 914 10.83 29.07 -6.56
C LEU A 914 11.35 27.77 -5.94
N LEU A 915 10.56 27.12 -5.06
CA LEU A 915 10.95 25.84 -4.46
C LEU A 915 11.15 24.77 -5.55
N ARG A 916 10.25 24.74 -6.54
CA ARG A 916 10.31 23.83 -7.70
C ARG A 916 11.52 24.09 -8.57
N GLU A 917 11.81 25.35 -8.92
CA GLU A 917 12.99 25.75 -9.69
C GLU A 917 14.30 25.39 -8.98
N ALA A 918 14.34 25.49 -7.65
CA ALA A 918 15.52 25.12 -6.88
C ALA A 918 15.71 23.60 -6.83
N ALA A 919 14.63 22.85 -6.55
CA ALA A 919 14.65 21.38 -6.53
C ALA A 919 15.05 20.82 -7.90
N ALA A 920 14.67 21.50 -8.97
CA ALA A 920 14.99 21.09 -10.33
C ALA A 920 16.49 21.07 -10.67
N ARG A 921 17.31 21.78 -9.90
CA ARG A 921 18.76 21.81 -10.10
C ARG A 921 19.46 20.57 -9.55
N ILE A 922 18.77 19.80 -8.70
CA ILE A 922 19.28 18.54 -8.20
C ILE A 922 19.23 17.55 -9.35
N THR A 923 20.41 17.21 -9.81
CA THR A 923 20.67 16.30 -10.92
C THR A 923 21.75 15.32 -10.46
N PRO A 924 22.05 14.27 -11.23
CA PRO A 924 23.05 13.25 -10.90
C PRO A 924 24.41 13.84 -10.93
N SER A 925 24.69 14.66 -11.94
CA SER A 925 25.96 15.36 -12.02
C SER A 925 26.14 16.12 -10.72
N LEU A 926 25.12 16.86 -10.27
CA LEU A 926 25.17 17.55 -8.99
C LEU A 926 25.39 16.60 -7.80
N VAL A 927 24.73 15.45 -7.73
CA VAL A 927 24.89 14.51 -6.61
C VAL A 927 26.27 13.83 -6.61
N HIS A 928 26.78 13.41 -7.77
CA HIS A 928 28.13 12.86 -7.90
C HIS A 928 29.21 13.92 -7.67
N ASP A 929 28.97 15.15 -8.09
CA ASP A 929 29.83 16.29 -7.82
C ASP A 929 29.84 16.66 -6.34
N ALA A 930 28.68 16.62 -5.70
CA ALA A 930 28.55 16.77 -4.25
C ALA A 930 29.36 15.68 -3.54
N PHE A 931 29.26 14.43 -3.99
CA PHE A 931 30.08 13.33 -3.47
C PHE A 931 31.59 13.59 -3.67
N THR A 932 32.00 14.07 -4.86
CA THR A 932 33.40 14.47 -5.14
C THR A 932 33.88 15.52 -4.14
N LEU A 933 33.10 16.59 -3.94
CA LEU A 933 33.48 17.70 -3.07
C LEU A 933 33.58 17.22 -1.62
N LEU A 934 32.59 16.46 -1.13
CA LEU A 934 32.61 15.88 0.21
C LEU A 934 33.82 14.95 0.40
N GLN A 935 34.10 14.06 -0.57
CA GLN A 935 35.25 13.16 -0.55
C GLN A 935 36.59 13.93 -0.68
N SER A 936 36.60 15.19 -1.12
CA SER A 936 37.80 16.03 -1.16
C SER A 936 38.03 16.89 0.09
N LEU A 937 37.03 17.01 0.98
CA LEU A 937 37.14 17.84 2.17
C LEU A 937 38.29 17.38 3.07
N PRO A 938 39.18 18.29 3.52
CA PRO A 938 40.23 17.97 4.48
C PRO A 938 39.73 17.93 5.94
N ASP A 939 38.57 18.55 6.20
CA ASP A 939 38.03 18.77 7.54
C ASP A 939 36.49 18.75 7.53
N TYR A 940 35.90 17.71 8.11
CA TYR A 940 34.45 17.57 8.29
C TYR A 940 33.92 18.33 9.52
N SER A 941 34.77 18.94 10.35
CA SER A 941 34.31 19.76 11.48
C SER A 941 33.75 21.13 11.06
N ARG A 942 33.93 21.54 9.80
CA ARG A 942 33.42 22.81 9.24
C ARG A 942 31.97 22.71 8.77
N PHE A 943 31.13 22.00 9.50
CA PHE A 943 29.70 21.89 9.22
C PHE A 943 28.99 23.22 9.51
N THR A 944 28.14 23.68 8.61
CA THR A 944 27.30 24.88 8.81
C THR A 944 26.01 24.81 7.99
N ASN A 945 24.91 25.19 8.62
CA ASN A 945 23.58 25.31 8.02
C ASN A 945 22.98 26.68 8.34
N ALA A 946 22.11 27.17 7.45
CA ALA A 946 21.48 28.47 7.60
C ALA A 946 20.52 28.51 8.81
N CYS A 947 19.89 27.37 9.16
CA CYS A 947 18.97 27.28 10.28
C CYS A 947 19.64 27.20 11.67
N MET A 948 20.98 27.24 11.74
CA MET A 948 21.72 27.16 13.01
C MET A 948 21.58 28.46 13.82
N GLY A 949 21.20 28.32 15.09
CA GLY A 949 20.87 29.41 16.00
C GLY A 949 19.47 29.98 15.78
N LEU A 950 19.02 30.83 16.70
CA LEU A 950 17.66 31.39 16.68
C LEU A 950 17.55 32.76 16.02
N ALA A 951 18.68 33.43 15.81
CA ALA A 951 18.76 34.73 15.15
C ALA A 951 18.73 34.60 13.62
N GLY A 952 18.05 35.54 12.97
CA GLY A 952 17.98 35.63 11.51
C GLY A 952 16.69 35.08 10.92
N MET A 953 16.57 35.27 9.60
CA MET A 953 15.37 34.95 8.81
C MET A 953 15.57 33.69 7.98
N HIS A 954 16.21 32.66 8.52
CA HIS A 954 16.41 31.38 7.86
C HIS A 954 15.53 30.30 8.50
N ALA A 955 15.28 29.20 7.79
CA ALA A 955 14.53 28.06 8.29
C ALA A 955 15.01 26.77 7.61
N MET A 956 14.77 25.64 8.27
CA MET A 956 14.82 24.33 7.64
C MET A 956 13.45 23.68 7.78
N ILE A 957 12.93 23.08 6.71
CA ILE A 957 11.73 22.22 6.79
C ILE A 957 12.14 20.76 6.69
N SER A 958 11.82 19.98 7.72
CA SER A 958 11.74 18.52 7.62
C SER A 958 10.33 18.13 7.19
N ASN A 959 10.21 17.62 5.97
CA ASN A 959 8.92 17.26 5.38
C ASN A 959 8.67 15.76 5.50
N LEU A 960 7.75 15.38 6.38
CA LEU A 960 7.39 13.99 6.64
C LEU A 960 6.06 13.57 6.00
N MET A 961 5.47 14.39 5.13
CA MET A 961 4.12 14.18 4.59
C MET A 961 3.92 12.82 3.90
N LEU A 962 4.96 12.26 3.31
CA LEU A 962 4.91 11.00 2.56
C LEU A 962 5.17 9.76 3.41
N PHE A 963 5.57 9.91 4.68
CA PHE A 963 5.74 8.77 5.56
C PHE A 963 4.39 8.27 6.04
N GLN A 964 4.11 6.98 5.83
CA GLN A 964 2.87 6.35 6.28
C GLN A 964 3.14 5.45 7.47
N THR A 965 2.50 5.73 8.61
CA THR A 965 2.64 4.90 9.82
C THR A 965 2.11 3.48 9.61
N SER A 966 1.18 3.28 8.68
CA SER A 966 0.63 1.97 8.30
C SER A 966 1.66 1.02 7.68
N GLU A 967 2.80 1.52 7.19
CA GLU A 967 3.89 0.67 6.70
C GLU A 967 4.67 -0.02 7.83
N ILE A 968 4.49 0.46 9.08
CA ILE A 968 5.09 -0.09 10.29
C ILE A 968 3.97 -0.78 11.08
N SER A 969 4.02 -2.11 11.16
CA SER A 969 3.07 -2.91 11.94
C SER A 969 3.83 -3.86 12.86
N PHE A 970 3.74 -3.62 14.17
CA PHE A 970 4.35 -4.42 15.22
C PHE A 970 3.56 -5.68 15.56
N GLY A 971 2.50 -5.97 14.79
CA GLY A 971 1.59 -7.09 15.03
C GLY A 971 0.44 -6.74 15.97
N ASP A 972 -0.66 -7.45 15.79
CA ASP A 972 -1.93 -7.11 16.42
C ASP A 972 -2.14 -7.82 17.74
N GLU A 973 -1.24 -8.71 18.20
CA GLU A 973 -1.44 -9.44 19.46
C GLU A 973 -1.52 -8.52 20.68
N PHE A 974 -0.61 -7.53 20.78
CA PHE A 974 -0.49 -6.64 21.94
C PHE A 974 -1.04 -5.23 21.69
N PHE A 975 -0.90 -4.74 20.46
CA PHE A 975 -1.26 -3.39 20.07
C PHE A 975 -2.56 -3.39 19.26
N ALA A 976 -3.37 -2.34 19.42
CA ALA A 976 -4.58 -2.14 18.61
C ALA A 976 -4.23 -1.78 17.15
N ASP A 977 -5.24 -1.55 16.32
CA ASP A 977 -5.10 -1.03 14.95
C ASP A 977 -4.10 -1.79 14.06
N GLY A 978 -4.10 -3.12 14.18
CA GLY A 978 -3.21 -4.00 13.40
C GLY A 978 -1.73 -3.88 13.78
N GLY A 979 -1.43 -3.31 14.96
CA GLY A 979 -0.06 -3.08 15.42
C GLY A 979 0.63 -1.86 14.83
N SER A 980 -0.11 -1.00 14.10
CA SER A 980 0.44 0.24 13.57
C SER A 980 0.33 1.38 14.58
N PRO A 981 1.32 2.31 14.62
CA PRO A 981 1.21 3.47 15.49
C PRO A 981 0.16 4.45 14.95
N GLU A 982 -0.66 4.99 15.85
CA GLU A 982 -1.68 6.00 15.52
C GLU A 982 -1.05 7.36 15.17
N ALA A 983 0.14 7.63 15.71
CA ALA A 983 0.91 8.83 15.43
C ALA A 983 2.41 8.57 15.49
N MET A 984 3.15 9.32 14.67
CA MET A 984 4.60 9.47 14.73
C MET A 984 4.92 10.95 14.94
N ARG A 985 5.75 11.27 15.95
CA ARG A 985 6.10 12.63 16.36
C ARG A 985 7.61 12.76 16.56
N PRO A 986 8.31 13.59 15.77
CA PRO A 986 9.71 13.94 16.06
C PRO A 986 9.85 14.73 17.37
N GLN A 987 10.93 14.46 18.08
CA GLN A 987 11.28 15.10 19.35
C GLN A 987 11.93 16.49 19.12
N VAL A 988 11.12 17.43 18.66
CA VAL A 988 11.58 18.76 18.21
C VAL A 988 11.95 19.69 19.35
N GLU A 989 11.38 19.51 20.54
CA GLU A 989 11.63 20.40 21.69
C GLU A 989 13.12 20.41 22.06
N ARG A 990 13.78 19.25 21.93
CA ARG A 990 15.20 19.06 22.30
C ARG A 990 16.17 19.92 21.48
N VAL A 991 15.72 20.50 20.36
CA VAL A 991 16.53 21.33 19.46
C VAL A 991 16.05 22.78 19.34
N ASP A 992 14.92 23.12 19.99
CA ASP A 992 14.23 24.41 19.85
C ASP A 992 15.01 25.61 20.40
N ASN A 993 15.99 25.41 21.29
CA ASN A 993 16.86 26.49 21.75
C ASN A 993 18.09 26.72 20.86
N ARG A 994 18.23 25.97 19.77
CA ARG A 994 19.44 25.92 18.94
C ARG A 994 19.18 26.06 17.45
N PHE A 995 17.99 25.76 16.96
CA PHE A 995 17.70 25.76 15.52
C PHE A 995 16.32 26.35 15.21
N ARG A 996 16.21 27.00 14.05
CA ARG A 996 14.91 27.39 13.46
C ARG A 996 14.37 26.25 12.60
N PHE A 997 13.82 25.24 13.27
CA PHE A 997 13.32 24.03 12.65
C PHE A 997 11.80 24.07 12.45
N LEU A 998 11.37 23.71 11.26
CA LEU A 998 9.96 23.57 10.87
C LEU A 998 9.75 22.10 10.50
N VAL A 999 8.65 21.51 10.96
CA VAL A 999 8.33 20.11 10.65
C VAL A 999 6.93 20.03 10.09
N ILE A 1000 6.80 19.34 8.97
CA ILE A 1000 5.49 18.94 8.45
C ILE A 1000 5.33 17.46 8.77
N TYR A 1001 4.33 17.12 9.58
CA TYR A 1001 4.07 15.74 9.98
C TYR A 1001 3.46 14.91 8.83
N PRO A 1002 3.43 13.56 8.98
CA PRO A 1002 2.70 12.68 8.09
C PRO A 1002 1.30 13.19 7.76
N MET A 1003 0.91 13.09 6.48
CA MET A 1003 -0.44 13.45 6.06
C MET A 1003 -1.44 12.50 6.74
N LYS A 1004 -2.49 13.08 7.33
CA LYS A 1004 -3.55 12.31 7.98
C LYS A 1004 -4.37 11.54 6.94
N ASN A 1005 -5.03 10.47 7.36
CA ASN A 1005 -5.85 9.63 6.48
C ASN A 1005 -6.99 10.38 5.78
N ASP A 1006 -7.48 11.47 6.37
CA ASP A 1006 -8.50 12.35 5.80
C ASP A 1006 -7.92 13.38 4.80
N GLY A 1007 -6.60 13.47 4.68
CA GLY A 1007 -5.87 14.43 3.84
C GLY A 1007 -5.43 15.71 4.57
N GLY A 1008 -5.69 15.84 5.88
CA GLY A 1008 -5.21 16.95 6.70
C GLY A 1008 -3.69 16.94 6.90
N VAL A 1009 -3.11 18.13 7.14
CA VAL A 1009 -1.65 18.29 7.32
C VAL A 1009 -1.35 19.06 8.60
N GLU A 1010 -0.48 18.49 9.45
CA GLU A 1010 -0.04 19.08 10.71
C GLU A 1010 1.31 19.79 10.52
N LEU A 1011 1.36 21.06 10.89
CA LEU A 1011 2.53 21.95 10.83
C LEU A 1011 3.05 22.19 12.24
N VAL A 1012 4.34 21.96 12.47
CA VAL A 1012 4.97 22.10 13.79
C VAL A 1012 6.18 23.02 13.71
N LEU A 1013 6.25 24.01 14.59
CA LEU A 1013 7.33 24.98 14.64
C LEU A 1013 7.56 25.51 16.05
N GLY A 1014 8.82 25.78 16.37
CA GLY A 1014 9.21 26.55 17.55
C GLY A 1014 9.07 28.06 17.30
N THR A 1015 8.45 28.77 18.23
CA THR A 1015 8.29 30.24 18.19
C THR A 1015 8.59 30.89 19.54
N LEU A 1016 9.06 32.14 19.51
CA LEU A 1016 8.98 33.02 20.68
C LEU A 1016 7.52 33.42 20.93
N PRO A 1017 7.14 33.80 22.16
CA PRO A 1017 5.76 34.17 22.49
C PRO A 1017 5.18 35.25 21.55
N GLU A 1018 5.95 36.29 21.25
CA GLU A 1018 5.52 37.36 20.34
C GLU A 1018 5.39 36.90 18.88
N GLU A 1019 6.19 35.92 18.45
CA GLU A 1019 6.11 35.33 17.10
C GLU A 1019 4.84 34.48 16.96
N LEU A 1020 4.48 33.73 18.02
CA LEU A 1020 3.25 32.92 18.05
C LEU A 1020 2.01 33.81 17.97
N GLU A 1021 1.98 34.92 18.70
CA GLU A 1021 0.87 35.88 18.64
C GLU A 1021 0.75 36.54 17.25
N MET A 1022 1.88 36.81 16.58
CA MET A 1022 1.87 37.28 15.20
C MET A 1022 1.32 36.24 14.22
N LEU A 1023 1.58 34.94 14.43
CA LEU A 1023 0.97 33.86 13.63
C LEU A 1023 -0.54 33.74 13.87
N LYS A 1024 -0.97 33.78 15.13
CA LYS A 1024 -2.39 33.68 15.52
C LYS A 1024 -3.23 34.85 14.99
N THR A 1025 -2.62 35.99 14.71
CA THR A 1025 -3.29 37.19 14.17
C THR A 1025 -3.07 37.37 12.67
N ASP A 1026 -2.30 36.51 12.00
CA ASP A 1026 -2.11 36.58 10.55
C ASP A 1026 -3.34 36.01 9.82
N GLU A 1027 -4.07 36.90 9.13
CA GLU A 1027 -5.30 36.54 8.41
C GLU A 1027 -5.07 35.54 7.26
N GLU A 1028 -3.89 35.56 6.61
CA GLU A 1028 -3.59 34.60 5.55
C GLU A 1028 -3.34 33.21 6.13
N PHE A 1029 -2.63 33.13 7.25
CA PHE A 1029 -2.31 31.87 7.92
C PHE A 1029 -3.55 31.23 8.56
N THR A 1030 -4.27 31.99 9.40
CA THR A 1030 -5.47 31.52 10.12
C THR A 1030 -6.65 31.17 9.22
N LYS A 1031 -6.66 31.69 7.98
CA LYS A 1031 -7.62 31.26 6.95
C LYS A 1031 -7.51 29.78 6.61
N TYR A 1032 -6.31 29.21 6.65
CA TYR A 1032 -6.06 27.82 6.25
C TYR A 1032 -5.71 26.91 7.44
N ALA A 1033 -4.94 27.41 8.41
CA ALA A 1033 -4.43 26.64 9.54
C ALA A 1033 -5.14 27.00 10.85
N LYS A 1034 -5.37 26.00 11.70
CA LYS A 1034 -5.96 26.13 13.04
C LYS A 1034 -4.96 25.67 14.08
N LEU A 1035 -4.81 26.43 15.17
CA LEU A 1035 -3.96 26.04 16.29
C LEU A 1035 -4.57 24.81 17.00
N MET A 1036 -3.74 23.80 17.25
CA MET A 1036 -4.11 22.59 17.99
C MET A 1036 -3.67 22.67 19.45
N ASP A 1037 -2.55 23.32 19.74
CA ASP A 1037 -2.06 23.56 21.09
C ASP A 1037 -2.88 24.67 21.78
N SER A 1038 -3.78 24.29 22.69
CA SER A 1038 -4.60 25.23 23.46
C SER A 1038 -4.13 25.42 24.91
N CYS A 1039 -2.88 25.03 25.23
CA CYS A 1039 -2.31 25.16 26.58
C CYS A 1039 -1.87 26.59 26.89
#